data_AF-A0A961FKT6-F1
#
_entry.id   AF-A0A961FKT6-F1
#
_cell.length_a   1.000
_cell.length_b   1.000
_cell.length_c   1.000
_cell.angle_alpha   90.00
_cell.angle_beta   90.00
_cell.angle_gamma   90.00
#
_symmetry.space_group_name_H-M   'P 1'
#
loop_
_entity.id
_entity.type
_entity.pdbx_description
1 polymer ?
#
loop_
_entity_poly.entity_id
_entity_poly.type
_entity_poly.pdbx_seq_one_letter_code
_entity_poly.pdbx_strand_id
1 'polypeptide(L)'
;MKLLFLVPLLTTAVFAEDWGSYQLVSVSTPEFVLEAVGGVTDGAVISIQSPKDDAGQKWVVAPEDDAVRISPASDSTLVLAAQGAGTKRGTLIVLEKDRGEPSQRWSLVKHEDNGAYTLLSKHAPEMGIDHLGGVRQPGAKIDLWSYRENDSHLQWLIRPLAGSGVAQVTTDRAPTYTPPEIAPEAILPGRTEAFPFTGSKIFPGTVRDVVVFIPAQYDGSKPACVYVKTDGYRDGEKEMMETMIATGEMPVTVGVFVRPGDLPAPMSGTAGRRNRDFEYDAVNDNKVRFLTEELLPFVAKKFSLNLSTDGNDRCMSGGSSGGIAAFTAAWNRPDAFSRVYCVSGSFVGFRGGHEYPTMVRKFEARPIRAFMTTGTHDMENCAGDWFLLDQEMDKALMFSGYDYRFRILEGRHGVGYKEHYREGMAYLWSGWPERVKAGPSAPRAQEILLPGEDWQLVAEGFKSTRGPSTNAKGEVFFADTTADKIHRIGLDDQVSLFADKTGNAHCVTVAADGTLFTISEKSGKLMRYDASGKSSVVLEGLTGHSILAHPNGNLYVTDNDNNKPNNGGSVWLIQDGKKTQIDAGIKFATGMAFRPDQWLLSVAEGHSKWAYSYQIADDGSLVNKERFFHLHVQDWDDDAGAESICYSQEGRQFIATKSGIQISADDGPTQVILTVPGQGRVTGVAIGGKDQDTLYAFCQNKIWKRKIQQHALGAWSPWTKVVPTKL
;
A
#
# COMPACT_ATOMS: atom_id res chain seq x y z
N MET A 1 41.62 47.78 20.68
CA MET A 1 41.97 46.51 20.02
C MET A 1 41.95 45.41 21.07
N LYS A 2 40.88 44.63 21.14
CA LYS A 2 40.69 43.54 22.11
C LYS A 2 41.02 42.20 21.46
N LEU A 3 41.72 41.36 22.23
CA LEU A 3 41.99 39.93 22.05
C LEU A 3 40.83 39.15 21.42
N LEU A 4 41.14 38.05 20.71
CA LEU A 4 40.69 36.71 21.11
C LEU A 4 41.48 35.58 20.39
N PHE A 5 41.60 34.48 21.13
CA PHE A 5 42.30 33.23 20.84
C PHE A 5 41.84 32.52 19.55
N LEU A 6 42.79 31.93 18.80
CA LEU A 6 42.50 30.90 17.81
C LEU A 6 42.67 29.51 18.47
N VAL A 7 41.57 28.77 18.56
CA VAL A 7 41.53 27.32 18.83
C VAL A 7 41.34 26.63 17.48
N PRO A 8 42.05 25.54 17.14
CA PRO A 8 41.72 24.77 15.94
C PRO A 8 40.46 23.94 16.23
N LEU A 9 39.41 24.15 15.42
CA LEU A 9 38.18 23.38 15.48
C LEU A 9 38.44 21.94 14.99
N LEU A 10 37.93 20.98 15.75
CA LEU A 10 37.85 19.57 15.38
C LEU A 10 37.03 19.37 14.10
N THR A 11 37.50 18.42 13.31
CA THR A 11 36.83 17.77 12.19
C THR A 11 35.58 17.01 12.64
N THR A 12 34.45 17.24 11.98
CA THR A 12 33.47 16.20 11.69
C THR A 12 32.96 16.41 10.27
N ALA A 13 33.40 15.55 9.36
CA ALA A 13 32.81 15.41 8.04
C ALA A 13 31.34 15.02 8.22
N VAL A 14 30.45 15.83 7.67
CA VAL A 14 29.05 15.48 7.48
C VAL A 14 29.03 14.42 6.39
N PHE A 15 28.89 13.16 6.77
CA PHE A 15 28.52 12.12 5.82
C PHE A 15 27.00 12.13 5.68
N ALA A 16 26.56 12.38 4.46
CA ALA A 16 25.20 12.11 4.01
C ALA A 16 24.99 10.59 3.98
N GLU A 17 24.08 10.08 4.78
CA GLU A 17 23.65 8.67 4.75
C GLU A 17 22.11 8.62 4.74
N ASP A 18 21.52 8.66 3.55
CA ASP A 18 20.11 8.29 3.30
C ASP A 18 20.05 7.23 2.19
N TRP A 19 20.67 6.06 2.44
CA TRP A 19 20.61 4.89 1.55
C TRP A 19 20.18 3.67 2.38
N GLY A 20 19.36 2.82 1.79
CA GLY A 20 18.68 1.72 2.49
C GLY A 20 19.66 0.75 3.10
N SER A 21 19.47 0.43 4.38
CA SER A 21 20.27 -0.55 5.10
C SER A 21 19.39 -1.73 5.46
N TYR A 22 19.98 -2.91 5.44
CA TYR A 22 19.34 -4.20 5.55
C TYR A 22 20.02 -5.01 6.65
N GLN A 23 19.26 -5.90 7.27
CA GLN A 23 19.78 -7.04 8.03
C GLN A 23 19.66 -8.30 7.18
N LEU A 24 20.72 -9.11 7.16
CA LEU A 24 20.69 -10.44 6.56
C LEU A 24 20.46 -11.45 7.67
N VAL A 25 19.29 -12.09 7.67
CA VAL A 25 18.83 -13.04 8.69
C VAL A 25 18.94 -14.46 8.12
N SER A 26 19.57 -15.39 8.85
CA SER A 26 19.63 -16.78 8.40
C SER A 26 18.25 -17.44 8.52
N VAL A 27 17.82 -18.18 7.49
CA VAL A 27 16.57 -18.95 7.54
C VAL A 27 16.65 -20.09 8.55
N SER A 28 17.80 -20.76 8.66
CA SER A 28 17.98 -21.88 9.59
C SER A 28 18.11 -21.48 11.08
N THR A 29 18.40 -20.21 11.35
CA THR A 29 18.50 -19.60 12.68
C THR A 29 17.93 -18.17 12.66
N PRO A 30 16.60 -18.00 12.59
CA PRO A 30 15.94 -16.70 12.41
C PRO A 30 16.16 -15.73 13.59
N GLU A 31 16.67 -16.21 14.71
CA GLU A 31 17.06 -15.43 15.88
C GLU A 31 18.42 -14.72 15.73
N PHE A 32 19.18 -14.97 14.65
CA PHE A 32 20.51 -14.41 14.41
C PHE A 32 20.63 -13.66 13.08
N VAL A 33 21.54 -12.68 13.04
CA VAL A 33 21.83 -11.83 11.88
C VAL A 33 23.31 -11.86 11.53
N LEU A 34 23.61 -11.57 10.27
CA LEU A 34 24.96 -11.41 9.75
C LEU A 34 25.67 -10.20 10.40
N GLU A 35 26.86 -10.43 10.96
CA GLU A 35 27.67 -9.42 11.64
C GLU A 35 29.14 -9.46 11.21
N ALA A 36 29.73 -8.29 10.92
CA ALA A 36 31.17 -8.10 10.86
C ALA A 36 31.77 -8.01 12.28
N VAL A 37 32.35 -9.12 12.75
CA VAL A 37 32.81 -9.26 14.14
C VAL A 37 34.04 -8.41 14.42
N GLY A 38 34.00 -7.67 15.52
CA GLY A 38 35.09 -6.76 15.91
C GLY A 38 35.05 -5.40 15.20
N GLY A 39 33.99 -5.13 14.43
CA GLY A 39 33.73 -3.85 13.79
C GLY A 39 33.93 -3.87 12.27
N VAL A 40 33.53 -2.77 11.63
CA VAL A 40 33.62 -2.56 10.17
C VAL A 40 35.06 -2.19 9.80
N THR A 41 35.90 -3.20 9.55
CA THR A 41 37.32 -3.03 9.20
C THR A 41 37.73 -4.04 8.12
N ASP A 42 38.74 -3.67 7.32
CA ASP A 42 39.33 -4.53 6.29
C ASP A 42 39.92 -5.81 6.93
N GLY A 43 39.51 -6.97 6.43
CA GLY A 43 39.84 -8.30 6.97
C GLY A 43 38.93 -8.79 8.10
N ALA A 44 37.90 -8.04 8.50
CA ALA A 44 36.97 -8.48 9.54
C ALA A 44 36.26 -9.77 9.13
N VAL A 45 36.17 -10.72 10.06
CA VAL A 45 35.49 -12.01 9.83
C VAL A 45 33.99 -11.82 10.02
N ILE A 46 33.22 -12.42 9.13
CA ILE A 46 31.75 -12.39 9.22
C ILE A 46 31.26 -13.60 10.02
N SER A 47 30.24 -13.39 10.87
CA SER A 47 29.57 -14.45 11.63
C SER A 47 28.07 -14.19 11.73
N ILE A 48 27.30 -15.17 12.23
CA ILE A 48 25.95 -14.93 12.75
C ILE A 48 25.99 -14.56 14.23
N GLN A 49 25.21 -13.55 14.64
CA GLN A 49 25.14 -13.06 16.02
C GLN A 49 23.71 -12.71 16.43
N SER A 50 23.47 -12.57 17.73
CA SER A 50 22.20 -12.00 18.21
C SER A 50 22.02 -10.57 17.69
N PRO A 51 20.81 -10.18 17.23
CA PRO A 51 20.53 -8.84 16.74
C PRO A 51 20.89 -7.75 17.75
N LYS A 52 21.59 -6.73 17.28
CA LYS A 52 21.99 -5.50 17.98
C LYS A 52 21.89 -4.33 16.99
N ASP A 53 21.72 -3.11 17.50
CA ASP A 53 21.67 -1.91 16.67
C ASP A 53 23.09 -1.40 16.31
N ASP A 54 24.01 -2.32 16.02
CA ASP A 54 25.42 -2.04 15.77
C ASP A 54 25.72 -1.90 14.26
N ALA A 55 26.66 -1.02 13.91
CA ALA A 55 27.04 -0.75 12.52
C ALA A 55 27.48 -2.02 11.75
N GLY A 56 28.09 -2.98 12.44
CA GLY A 56 28.52 -4.25 11.86
C GLY A 56 27.39 -5.19 11.43
N GLN A 57 26.13 -4.89 11.77
CA GLN A 57 24.93 -5.67 11.40
C GLN A 57 24.06 -4.98 10.35
N LYS A 58 24.51 -3.82 9.83
CA LYS A 58 23.77 -3.01 8.87
C LYS A 58 24.44 -3.10 7.51
N TRP A 59 23.71 -3.57 6.51
CA TRP A 59 24.26 -3.90 5.19
C TRP A 59 23.54 -3.13 4.10
N VAL A 60 24.26 -2.69 3.09
CA VAL A 60 23.71 -2.17 1.83
C VAL A 60 23.85 -3.29 0.81
N VAL A 61 22.74 -3.68 0.18
CA VAL A 61 22.72 -4.63 -0.94
C VAL A 61 22.47 -3.82 -2.21
N ALA A 62 23.55 -3.51 -2.94
CA ALA A 62 23.49 -2.71 -4.14
C ALA A 62 23.44 -3.62 -5.39
N PRO A 63 22.42 -3.50 -6.25
CA PRO A 63 22.37 -4.23 -7.51
C PRO A 63 23.45 -3.71 -8.47
N GLU A 64 24.08 -4.64 -9.18
CA GLU A 64 24.92 -4.43 -10.35
C GLU A 64 24.37 -5.28 -11.51
N ASP A 65 24.84 -5.10 -12.74
CA ASP A 65 24.22 -5.67 -13.96
C ASP A 65 23.77 -7.14 -13.83
N ASP A 66 24.65 -8.04 -13.37
CA ASP A 66 24.39 -9.47 -13.22
C ASP A 66 24.76 -10.04 -11.83
N ALA A 67 24.92 -9.15 -10.84
CA ALA A 67 25.34 -9.49 -9.49
C ALA A 67 24.82 -8.47 -8.45
N VAL A 68 25.06 -8.75 -7.18
CA VAL A 68 24.92 -7.77 -6.11
C VAL A 68 26.24 -7.58 -5.38
N ARG A 69 26.43 -6.34 -4.96
CA ARG A 69 27.49 -5.91 -4.06
C ARG A 69 26.90 -5.73 -2.67
N ILE A 70 27.53 -6.32 -1.66
CA ILE A 70 27.07 -6.21 -0.28
C ILE A 70 28.16 -5.51 0.53
N SER A 71 27.86 -4.32 1.05
CA SER A 71 28.78 -3.50 1.84
C SER A 71 28.19 -3.18 3.21
N PRO A 72 29.00 -2.97 4.26
CA PRO A 72 28.52 -2.34 5.49
C PRO A 72 27.88 -0.98 5.20
N ALA A 73 26.79 -0.66 5.88
CA ALA A 73 26.09 0.61 5.68
C ALA A 73 26.95 1.82 6.05
N SER A 74 27.82 1.66 7.07
CA SER A 74 28.71 2.71 7.57
C SER A 74 30.01 2.88 6.78
N ASP A 75 30.32 1.98 5.84
CA ASP A 75 31.53 2.06 5.02
C ASP A 75 31.34 1.32 3.69
N SER A 76 31.00 2.09 2.65
CA SER A 76 30.81 1.58 1.30
C SER A 76 32.11 1.22 0.56
N THR A 77 33.28 1.50 1.15
CA THR A 77 34.59 1.11 0.60
C THR A 77 34.97 -0.32 0.90
N LEU A 78 34.24 -0.99 1.81
CA LEU A 78 34.40 -2.39 2.16
C LEU A 78 33.22 -3.20 1.63
N VAL A 79 33.47 -4.45 1.25
CA VAL A 79 32.47 -5.38 0.71
C VAL A 79 32.66 -6.79 1.27
N LEU A 80 31.57 -7.57 1.31
CA LEU A 80 31.62 -9.01 1.58
C LEU A 80 32.39 -9.71 0.46
N ALA A 81 33.43 -10.44 0.85
CA ALA A 81 34.33 -11.13 -0.05
C ALA A 81 34.62 -12.56 0.41
N ALA A 82 34.78 -13.47 -0.56
CA ALA A 82 35.40 -14.77 -0.31
C ALA A 82 36.91 -14.56 -0.06
N GLN A 83 37.37 -14.87 1.15
CA GLN A 83 38.72 -14.54 1.62
C GLN A 83 39.80 -14.99 0.62
N GLY A 84 40.60 -14.04 0.14
CA GLY A 84 41.70 -14.31 -0.79
C GLY A 84 41.25 -14.95 -2.10
N ALA A 85 40.02 -14.66 -2.55
CA ALA A 85 39.38 -15.27 -3.72
C ALA A 85 39.35 -16.81 -3.67
N GLY A 86 39.19 -17.38 -2.47
CA GLY A 86 39.04 -18.82 -2.32
C GLY A 86 37.76 -19.35 -2.98
N THR A 87 37.83 -20.56 -3.55
CA THR A 87 36.71 -21.22 -4.26
C THR A 87 36.29 -22.53 -3.62
N LYS A 88 36.86 -22.87 -2.45
CA LYS A 88 36.67 -24.16 -1.78
C LYS A 88 35.67 -24.04 -0.63
N ARG A 89 35.04 -25.16 -0.27
CA ARG A 89 34.25 -25.24 0.97
C ARG A 89 35.10 -24.83 2.17
N GLY A 90 34.55 -24.03 3.08
CA GLY A 90 35.28 -23.53 4.25
C GLY A 90 36.10 -22.27 3.98
N THR A 91 36.13 -21.73 2.76
CA THR A 91 36.69 -20.39 2.52
C THR A 91 35.85 -19.37 3.29
N LEU A 92 36.45 -18.69 4.25
CA LEU A 92 35.74 -17.70 5.08
C LEU A 92 35.23 -16.53 4.25
N ILE A 93 34.10 -15.98 4.66
CA ILE A 93 33.62 -14.68 4.20
C ILE A 93 34.13 -13.61 5.15
N VAL A 94 34.71 -12.56 4.57
CA VAL A 94 35.34 -11.45 5.27
C VAL A 94 34.89 -10.12 4.66
N LEU A 95 35.16 -9.02 5.34
CA LEU A 95 35.19 -7.69 4.71
C LEU A 95 36.53 -7.48 4.03
N GLU A 96 36.52 -7.02 2.78
CA GLU A 96 37.71 -6.56 2.05
C GLU A 96 37.42 -5.23 1.37
N LYS A 97 38.46 -4.44 1.09
CA LYS A 97 38.32 -3.25 0.23
C LYS A 97 37.74 -3.61 -1.14
N ASP A 98 36.72 -2.87 -1.56
CA ASP A 98 36.08 -3.08 -2.86
C ASP A 98 37.03 -2.76 -4.01
N ARG A 99 37.29 -3.77 -4.83
CA ARG A 99 38.12 -3.70 -6.03
C ARG A 99 37.34 -4.11 -7.29
N GLY A 100 36.03 -4.35 -7.15
CA GLY A 100 35.20 -4.86 -8.24
C GLY A 100 35.52 -6.28 -8.65
N GLU A 101 36.15 -7.08 -7.78
CA GLU A 101 36.57 -8.45 -8.12
C GLU A 101 35.37 -9.42 -8.06
N PRO A 102 35.32 -10.46 -8.90
CA PRO A 102 34.24 -11.46 -8.84
C PRO A 102 34.10 -12.18 -7.49
N SER A 103 35.18 -12.25 -6.70
CA SER A 103 35.17 -12.80 -5.33
C SER A 103 34.39 -11.94 -4.34
N GLN A 104 34.06 -10.70 -4.73
CA GLN A 104 33.36 -9.68 -3.96
C GLN A 104 31.93 -9.44 -4.47
N ARG A 105 31.45 -10.29 -5.40
CA ARG A 105 30.16 -10.16 -6.06
C ARG A 105 29.34 -11.44 -5.91
N TRP A 106 28.03 -11.27 -5.76
CA TRP A 106 27.13 -12.36 -5.41
C TRP A 106 25.95 -12.42 -6.37
N SER A 107 25.58 -13.60 -6.85
CA SER A 107 24.30 -13.81 -7.51
C SER A 107 23.22 -14.11 -6.47
N LEU A 108 22.08 -13.42 -6.56
CA LEU A 108 20.90 -13.69 -5.76
C LEU A 108 20.01 -14.73 -6.45
N VAL A 109 19.79 -15.87 -5.79
CA VAL A 109 18.79 -16.85 -6.19
C VAL A 109 17.62 -16.76 -5.22
N LYS A 110 16.46 -16.31 -5.70
CA LYS A 110 15.24 -16.18 -4.89
C LYS A 110 14.55 -17.53 -4.72
N HIS A 111 14.12 -17.80 -3.49
CA HIS A 111 13.29 -18.95 -3.14
C HIS A 111 11.83 -18.49 -3.07
N GLU A 112 10.99 -18.98 -3.98
CA GLU A 112 9.59 -18.52 -4.12
C GLU A 112 8.67 -19.03 -3.00
N ASP A 113 9.05 -20.07 -2.27
CA ASP A 113 8.27 -20.68 -1.20
C ASP A 113 8.31 -19.88 0.12
N ASN A 114 9.43 -19.20 0.40
CA ASN A 114 9.65 -18.49 1.67
C ASN A 114 10.18 -17.05 1.52
N GLY A 115 10.44 -16.60 0.29
CA GLY A 115 10.93 -15.27 -0.01
C GLY A 115 12.40 -15.01 0.38
N ALA A 116 13.14 -16.06 0.78
CA ALA A 116 14.56 -15.97 1.09
C ALA A 116 15.43 -15.96 -0.18
N TYR A 117 16.71 -15.67 0.01
CA TYR A 117 17.69 -15.64 -1.06
C TYR A 117 18.89 -16.51 -0.72
N THR A 118 19.42 -17.21 -1.71
CA THR A 118 20.79 -17.73 -1.67
C THR A 118 21.73 -16.75 -2.34
N LEU A 119 22.86 -16.49 -1.68
CA LEU A 119 23.95 -15.65 -2.18
C LEU A 119 25.05 -16.54 -2.75
N LEU A 120 25.07 -16.71 -4.07
CA LEU A 120 26.07 -17.52 -4.78
C LEU A 120 27.29 -16.66 -5.17
N SER A 121 28.50 -17.17 -4.99
CA SER A 121 29.70 -16.42 -5.36
C SER A 121 29.84 -16.32 -6.88
N LYS A 122 30.09 -15.11 -7.43
CA LYS A 122 30.41 -14.97 -8.88
C LYS A 122 31.77 -15.60 -9.23
N HIS A 123 32.69 -15.70 -8.26
CA HIS A 123 33.98 -16.37 -8.42
C HIS A 123 33.91 -17.90 -8.27
N ALA A 124 32.90 -18.40 -7.56
CA ALA A 124 32.65 -19.82 -7.37
C ALA A 124 31.13 -20.10 -7.45
N PRO A 125 30.53 -20.19 -8.66
CA PRO A 125 29.06 -20.21 -8.84
C PRO A 125 28.33 -21.38 -8.18
N GLU A 126 29.04 -22.48 -7.90
CA GLU A 126 28.49 -23.64 -7.18
C GLU A 126 28.56 -23.51 -5.65
N MET A 127 29.03 -22.37 -5.14
CA MET A 127 29.19 -22.10 -3.73
C MET A 127 28.30 -20.94 -3.28
N GLY A 128 27.57 -21.14 -2.18
CA GLY A 128 26.80 -20.09 -1.51
C GLY A 128 27.35 -19.76 -0.13
N ILE A 129 26.86 -18.66 0.44
CA ILE A 129 27.20 -18.21 1.79
C ILE A 129 26.44 -19.04 2.84
N ASP A 130 27.19 -19.69 3.74
CA ASP A 130 26.69 -20.50 4.87
C ASP A 130 27.36 -20.08 6.18
N HIS A 131 26.84 -20.52 7.32
CA HIS A 131 27.42 -20.36 8.64
C HIS A 131 28.22 -21.61 9.08
N LEU A 132 29.38 -21.81 8.44
CA LEU A 132 30.41 -22.82 8.73
C LEU A 132 29.87 -24.25 8.79
N GLY A 133 29.15 -24.67 7.74
CA GLY A 133 28.58 -26.01 7.64
C GLY A 133 27.34 -26.20 8.53
N GLY A 134 26.53 -25.15 8.71
CA GLY A 134 25.27 -25.21 9.44
C GLY A 134 25.37 -25.14 10.97
N VAL A 135 26.40 -24.48 11.52
CA VAL A 135 26.63 -24.40 12.99
C VAL A 135 25.72 -23.34 13.64
N ARG A 136 24.60 -23.77 14.22
CA ARG A 136 23.52 -22.89 14.73
C ARG A 136 23.78 -22.25 16.09
N GLN A 137 24.83 -21.44 16.22
CA GLN A 137 25.12 -20.70 17.47
C GLN A 137 25.74 -19.33 17.19
N PRO A 138 25.58 -18.33 18.09
CA PRO A 138 26.23 -17.04 17.96
C PRO A 138 27.75 -17.18 17.82
N GLY A 139 28.34 -16.43 16.89
CA GLY A 139 29.76 -16.49 16.55
C GLY A 139 30.15 -17.59 15.57
N ALA A 140 29.19 -18.38 15.05
CA ALA A 140 29.46 -19.25 13.92
C ALA A 140 29.87 -18.40 12.70
N LYS A 141 31.08 -18.65 12.21
CA LYS A 141 31.67 -17.90 11.11
C LYS A 141 30.91 -18.18 9.82
N ILE A 142 31.02 -17.26 8.88
CA ILE A 142 30.46 -17.42 7.56
C ILE A 142 31.53 -17.93 6.60
N ASP A 143 31.17 -18.88 5.74
CA ASP A 143 32.04 -19.48 4.74
C ASP A 143 31.31 -19.77 3.42
N LEU A 144 32.09 -20.11 2.40
CA LEU A 144 31.58 -20.71 1.19
C LEU A 144 31.26 -22.18 1.43
N TRP A 145 30.06 -22.60 1.01
CA TRP A 145 29.62 -23.98 1.06
C TRP A 145 28.92 -24.39 -0.24
N SER A 146 28.93 -25.68 -0.58
CA SER A 146 28.34 -26.11 -1.85
C SER A 146 26.83 -25.88 -1.86
N TYR A 147 26.38 -25.19 -2.91
CA TYR A 147 24.98 -24.89 -3.11
C TYR A 147 24.13 -26.16 -3.24
N ARG A 148 23.00 -26.14 -2.52
CA ARG A 148 21.92 -27.11 -2.61
C ARG A 148 20.62 -26.33 -2.47
N GLU A 149 19.72 -26.50 -3.43
CA GLU A 149 18.49 -25.70 -3.56
C GLU A 149 17.68 -25.64 -2.25
N ASN A 150 17.48 -26.76 -1.57
CA ASN A 150 16.64 -26.85 -0.37
C ASN A 150 17.41 -26.78 0.96
N ASP A 151 18.66 -26.31 0.95
CA ASP A 151 19.46 -26.22 2.18
C ASP A 151 19.23 -24.88 2.88
N SER A 152 18.44 -24.88 3.95
CA SER A 152 18.06 -23.66 4.68
C SER A 152 19.22 -22.93 5.34
N HIS A 153 20.40 -23.56 5.45
CA HIS A 153 21.60 -22.90 5.99
C HIS A 153 22.22 -21.93 4.99
N LEU A 154 21.97 -22.13 3.68
CA LEU A 154 22.39 -21.29 2.56
C LEU A 154 21.37 -20.20 2.20
N GLN A 155 20.29 -20.08 2.97
CA GLN A 155 19.18 -19.17 2.69
C GLN A 155 19.14 -18.02 3.70
N TRP A 156 18.95 -16.81 3.17
CA TRP A 156 19.01 -15.56 3.91
C TRP A 156 17.79 -14.69 3.60
N LEU A 157 17.10 -14.23 4.64
CA LEU A 157 16.10 -13.17 4.52
C LEU A 157 16.82 -11.82 4.53
N ILE A 158 16.61 -11.01 3.51
CA ILE A 158 17.16 -9.65 3.41
C ILE A 158 16.06 -8.70 3.91
N ARG A 159 16.17 -8.25 5.17
CA ARG A 159 15.17 -7.42 5.83
C ARG A 159 15.57 -5.95 5.83
N PRO A 160 14.75 -5.02 5.33
CA PRO A 160 15.04 -3.59 5.44
C PRO A 160 15.04 -3.15 6.91
N LEU A 161 15.92 -2.23 7.27
CA LEU A 161 15.96 -1.61 8.60
C LEU A 161 14.99 -0.41 8.65
N ALA A 162 14.30 -0.27 9.77
CA ALA A 162 13.42 0.87 10.03
C ALA A 162 14.21 2.20 9.92
N GLY A 163 13.68 3.14 9.13
CA GLY A 163 14.31 4.45 8.88
C GLY A 163 15.32 4.50 7.73
N SER A 164 15.55 3.40 7.00
CA SER A 164 16.50 3.41 5.89
C SER A 164 15.89 3.98 4.60
N GLY A 165 16.51 5.00 4.01
CA GLY A 165 16.09 5.60 2.73
C GLY A 165 16.03 4.56 1.62
N VAL A 166 15.10 4.67 0.68
CA VAL A 166 15.04 3.72 -0.45
C VAL A 166 16.28 3.92 -1.33
N ALA A 167 16.92 2.83 -1.78
CA ALA A 167 18.02 2.91 -2.74
C ALA A 167 17.59 3.79 -3.93
N GLN A 168 18.35 4.84 -4.24
CA GLN A 168 18.13 5.56 -5.47
C GLN A 168 18.32 4.59 -6.63
N VAL A 169 17.26 4.40 -7.42
CA VAL A 169 17.46 4.00 -8.81
C VAL A 169 18.30 5.11 -9.43
N THR A 170 19.48 4.76 -9.91
CA THR A 170 20.37 5.69 -10.62
C THR A 170 19.55 6.45 -11.66
N THR A 171 19.42 7.77 -11.49
CA THR A 171 18.66 8.65 -12.37
C THR A 171 19.34 8.88 -13.73
N ASP A 172 20.46 8.23 -14.00
CA ASP A 172 21.12 8.28 -15.29
C ASP A 172 20.68 7.12 -16.18
N ARG A 173 19.43 7.19 -16.65
CA ARG A 173 19.13 6.71 -17.99
C ARG A 173 18.84 7.92 -18.85
N ALA A 174 19.91 8.52 -19.39
CA ALA A 174 19.81 9.37 -20.56
C ALA A 174 18.86 8.70 -21.56
N PRO A 175 17.90 9.43 -22.17
CA PRO A 175 16.90 8.82 -23.02
C PRO A 175 17.58 8.08 -24.17
N THR A 176 17.44 6.76 -24.18
CA THR A 176 17.89 5.88 -25.28
C THR A 176 16.83 5.79 -26.39
N TYR A 177 15.76 6.57 -26.30
CA TYR A 177 14.68 6.51 -27.28
C TYR A 177 15.12 7.11 -28.61
N THR A 178 15.45 6.23 -29.54
CA THR A 178 15.60 6.58 -30.95
C THR A 178 14.35 6.10 -31.67
N PRO A 179 13.55 7.02 -32.25
CA PRO A 179 12.41 6.66 -33.05
C PRO A 179 12.78 5.66 -34.16
N PRO A 180 12.04 4.54 -34.32
CA PRO A 180 12.22 3.67 -35.46
C PRO A 180 12.01 4.44 -36.76
N GLU A 181 12.87 4.20 -37.75
CA GLU A 181 12.65 4.67 -39.11
C GLU A 181 11.47 3.92 -39.73
N ILE A 182 10.58 4.65 -40.39
CA ILE A 182 9.44 4.08 -41.09
C ILE A 182 9.16 4.88 -42.36
N ALA A 183 8.91 4.16 -43.46
CA ALA A 183 8.56 4.78 -44.73
C ALA A 183 7.15 5.39 -44.62
N PRO A 184 6.90 6.62 -45.12
CA PRO A 184 5.59 7.28 -45.00
C PRO A 184 4.41 6.44 -45.51
N GLU A 185 4.61 5.64 -46.57
CA GLU A 185 3.61 4.76 -47.16
C GLU A 185 3.18 3.58 -46.25
N ALA A 186 3.99 3.23 -45.24
CA ALA A 186 3.65 2.21 -44.26
C ALA A 186 2.70 2.76 -43.16
N ILE A 187 2.54 4.08 -43.07
CA ILE A 187 1.63 4.73 -42.12
C ILE A 187 0.24 4.81 -42.75
N LEU A 188 -0.62 3.86 -42.40
CA LEU A 188 -1.98 3.78 -42.94
C LEU A 188 -2.90 4.83 -42.30
N PRO A 189 -3.69 5.58 -43.10
CA PRO A 189 -4.57 6.62 -42.58
C PRO A 189 -5.84 6.02 -41.94
N GLY A 190 -5.98 6.20 -40.63
CA GLY A 190 -7.23 6.01 -39.91
C GLY A 190 -8.22 7.17 -40.14
N ARG A 191 -9.35 7.11 -39.44
CA ARG A 191 -10.41 8.15 -39.52
C ARG A 191 -10.74 8.75 -38.16
N THR A 192 -11.18 10.00 -38.16
CA THR A 192 -11.65 10.71 -36.97
C THR A 192 -13.13 11.09 -37.12
N GLU A 193 -13.90 10.94 -36.04
CA GLU A 193 -15.33 11.23 -36.00
C GLU A 193 -15.67 12.06 -34.76
N ALA A 194 -16.32 13.21 -34.94
CA ALA A 194 -16.67 14.13 -33.86
C ALA A 194 -18.16 14.06 -33.52
N PHE A 195 -18.51 14.13 -32.24
CA PHE A 195 -19.90 14.19 -31.79
C PHE A 195 -20.02 14.82 -30.39
N PRO A 196 -21.16 15.45 -30.06
CA PRO A 196 -21.45 15.89 -28.71
C PRO A 196 -21.94 14.71 -27.84
N PHE A 197 -21.55 14.69 -26.58
CA PHE A 197 -22.06 13.79 -25.56
C PHE A 197 -22.77 14.58 -24.45
N THR A 198 -24.05 14.29 -24.21
CA THR A 198 -24.92 15.04 -23.27
C THR A 198 -25.57 14.16 -22.22
N GLY A 199 -25.42 12.84 -22.31
CA GLY A 199 -26.17 11.86 -21.54
C GLY A 199 -25.54 11.43 -20.22
N SER A 200 -24.71 12.28 -19.60
CA SER A 200 -23.99 11.87 -18.38
C SER A 200 -24.89 11.88 -17.15
N LYS A 201 -24.86 10.80 -16.37
CA LYS A 201 -25.52 10.70 -15.06
C LYS A 201 -24.54 11.04 -13.93
N ILE A 202 -23.27 10.71 -14.11
CA ILE A 202 -22.19 11.05 -13.16
C ILE A 202 -21.93 12.56 -13.14
N PHE A 203 -21.94 13.21 -14.30
CA PHE A 203 -21.83 14.67 -14.43
C PHE A 203 -23.12 15.24 -15.04
N PRO A 204 -24.21 15.33 -14.26
CA PRO A 204 -25.54 15.60 -14.79
C PRO A 204 -25.66 16.97 -15.48
N GLY A 205 -26.41 16.98 -16.59
CA GLY A 205 -26.72 18.19 -17.35
C GLY A 205 -25.57 18.75 -18.19
N THR A 206 -24.39 18.13 -18.14
CA THR A 206 -23.22 18.60 -18.89
C THR A 206 -23.27 18.19 -20.37
N VAL A 207 -22.72 19.05 -21.22
CA VAL A 207 -22.47 18.82 -22.64
C VAL A 207 -20.96 18.84 -22.87
N ARG A 208 -20.44 17.94 -23.70
CA ARG A 208 -19.02 17.91 -24.07
C ARG A 208 -18.80 17.40 -25.48
N ASP A 209 -17.78 17.94 -26.13
CA ASP A 209 -17.34 17.45 -27.44
C ASP A 209 -16.39 16.27 -27.28
N VAL A 210 -16.63 15.25 -28.11
CA VAL A 210 -15.83 14.03 -28.18
C VAL A 210 -15.40 13.80 -29.62
N VAL A 211 -14.14 13.44 -29.81
CA VAL A 211 -13.61 12.95 -31.09
C VAL A 211 -13.09 11.54 -30.87
N VAL A 212 -13.39 10.65 -31.82
CA VAL A 212 -12.91 9.27 -31.81
C VAL A 212 -12.02 9.04 -33.02
N PHE A 213 -10.82 8.55 -32.80
CA PHE A 213 -9.89 8.07 -33.82
C PHE A 213 -10.00 6.55 -33.94
N ILE A 214 -10.24 6.05 -35.16
CA ILE A 214 -10.28 4.62 -35.47
C ILE A 214 -9.13 4.32 -36.44
N PRO A 215 -8.13 3.51 -36.04
CA PRO A 215 -6.97 3.22 -36.89
C PRO A 215 -7.36 2.34 -38.08
N ALA A 216 -6.64 2.46 -39.19
CA ALA A 216 -6.90 1.69 -40.41
C ALA A 216 -6.76 0.17 -40.22
N GLN A 217 -5.88 -0.24 -39.30
CA GLN A 217 -5.57 -1.62 -38.96
C GLN A 217 -6.67 -2.31 -38.14
N TYR A 218 -7.64 -1.56 -37.62
CA TYR A 218 -8.72 -2.12 -36.81
C TYR A 218 -9.80 -2.79 -37.68
N ASP A 219 -9.97 -4.10 -37.50
CA ASP A 219 -10.94 -4.94 -38.21
C ASP A 219 -12.06 -5.50 -37.32
N GLY A 220 -12.00 -5.24 -36.00
CA GLY A 220 -12.97 -5.73 -35.01
C GLY A 220 -12.84 -7.19 -34.58
N SER A 221 -11.88 -7.94 -35.13
CA SER A 221 -11.66 -9.35 -34.81
C SER A 221 -11.16 -9.57 -33.37
N LYS A 222 -10.48 -8.58 -32.81
CA LYS A 222 -9.97 -8.57 -31.43
C LYS A 222 -10.35 -7.26 -30.73
N PRO A 223 -10.48 -7.26 -29.39
CA PRO A 223 -10.65 -6.01 -28.64
C PRO A 223 -9.47 -5.06 -28.90
N ALA A 224 -9.77 -3.83 -29.30
CA ALA A 224 -8.77 -2.79 -29.50
C ALA A 224 -8.31 -2.22 -28.15
N CYS A 225 -7.03 -1.86 -28.06
CA CYS A 225 -6.55 -1.01 -26.99
C CYS A 225 -7.23 0.37 -27.06
N VAL A 226 -7.28 1.09 -25.94
CA VAL A 226 -7.92 2.41 -25.86
C VAL A 226 -6.96 3.46 -25.33
N TYR A 227 -6.86 4.58 -26.03
CA TYR A 227 -6.16 5.78 -25.59
C TYR A 227 -7.18 6.87 -25.30
N VAL A 228 -7.33 7.27 -24.05
CA VAL A 228 -8.23 8.36 -23.64
C VAL A 228 -7.41 9.61 -23.39
N LYS A 229 -7.75 10.71 -24.07
CA LYS A 229 -7.10 12.01 -23.87
C LYS A 229 -8.09 13.05 -23.34
N THR A 230 -7.72 13.72 -22.27
CA THR A 230 -8.46 14.87 -21.75
C THR A 230 -8.27 16.12 -22.60
N ASP A 231 -9.18 17.09 -22.48
CA ASP A 231 -9.15 18.39 -23.19
C ASP A 231 -9.35 18.28 -24.70
N GLY A 232 -9.85 17.14 -25.17
CA GLY A 232 -10.25 16.91 -26.54
C GLY A 232 -9.10 16.73 -27.53
N TYR A 233 -9.49 16.66 -28.79
CA TYR A 233 -8.59 16.42 -29.92
C TYR A 233 -7.81 17.68 -30.28
N ARG A 234 -6.57 17.50 -30.75
CA ARG A 234 -5.70 18.58 -31.26
C ARG A 234 -5.08 18.14 -32.58
N ASP A 235 -4.70 19.11 -33.40
CA ASP A 235 -4.01 18.84 -34.66
C ASP A 235 -2.67 18.12 -34.41
N GLY A 236 -2.42 17.08 -35.20
CA GLY A 236 -1.26 16.18 -35.08
C GLY A 236 -1.52 14.88 -34.31
N GLU A 237 -2.61 14.78 -33.53
CA GLU A 237 -2.87 13.58 -32.70
C GLU A 237 -3.12 12.33 -33.53
N LYS A 238 -3.85 12.47 -34.64
CA LYS A 238 -4.08 11.38 -35.59
C LYS A 238 -2.75 10.86 -36.14
N GLU A 239 -1.91 11.75 -36.67
CA GLU A 239 -0.63 11.39 -37.27
C GLU A 239 0.31 10.74 -36.25
N MET A 240 0.33 11.24 -35.01
CA MET A 240 1.11 10.65 -33.92
C MET A 240 0.65 9.22 -33.61
N MET A 241 -0.64 8.98 -33.44
CA MET A 241 -1.17 7.64 -33.17
C MET A 241 -0.95 6.68 -34.34
N GLU A 242 -1.18 7.12 -35.58
CA GLU A 242 -0.91 6.33 -36.78
C GLU A 242 0.54 5.91 -36.87
N THR A 243 1.47 6.83 -36.59
CA THR A 243 2.91 6.56 -36.57
C THR A 243 3.26 5.52 -35.52
N MET A 244 2.79 5.67 -34.27
CA MET A 244 3.10 4.74 -33.18
C MET A 244 2.54 3.33 -33.43
N ILE A 245 1.38 3.24 -34.09
CA ILE A 245 0.79 1.95 -34.49
C ILE A 245 1.59 1.33 -35.64
N ALA A 246 1.97 2.13 -36.63
CA ALA A 246 2.72 1.65 -37.78
C ALA A 246 4.14 1.17 -37.43
N THR A 247 4.80 1.80 -36.44
CA THR A 247 6.11 1.37 -35.92
C THR A 247 6.03 0.18 -34.97
N GLY A 248 4.82 -0.27 -34.59
CA GLY A 248 4.61 -1.35 -33.63
C GLY A 248 4.91 -0.98 -32.18
N GLU A 249 5.19 0.30 -31.91
CA GLU A 249 5.46 0.81 -30.56
C GLU A 249 4.17 0.95 -29.73
N MET A 250 3.02 1.08 -30.40
CA MET A 250 1.69 1.06 -29.81
C MET A 250 0.85 -0.04 -30.49
N PRO A 251 0.12 -0.87 -29.74
CA PRO A 251 -0.81 -1.84 -30.35
C PRO A 251 -1.94 -1.12 -31.11
N VAL A 252 -2.73 -1.85 -31.89
CA VAL A 252 -3.93 -1.27 -32.55
C VAL A 252 -4.83 -0.64 -31.49
N THR A 253 -4.91 0.69 -31.52
CA THR A 253 -5.47 1.51 -30.45
C THR A 253 -6.50 2.49 -30.99
N VAL A 254 -7.70 2.48 -30.41
CA VAL A 254 -8.74 3.50 -30.66
C VAL A 254 -8.49 4.70 -29.75
N GLY A 255 -8.43 5.89 -30.33
CA GLY A 255 -8.30 7.14 -29.58
C GLY A 255 -9.66 7.71 -29.22
N VAL A 256 -9.87 8.10 -27.96
CA VAL A 256 -11.07 8.79 -27.47
C VAL A 256 -10.64 10.09 -26.81
N PHE A 257 -10.93 11.19 -27.48
CA PHE A 257 -10.52 12.53 -27.08
C PHE A 257 -11.72 13.28 -26.55
N VAL A 258 -11.72 13.63 -25.28
CA VAL A 258 -12.91 14.18 -24.60
C VAL A 258 -12.60 15.51 -23.95
N ARG A 259 -13.41 16.53 -24.25
CA ARG A 259 -13.40 17.81 -23.53
C ARG A 259 -14.07 17.67 -22.17
N PRO A 260 -13.72 18.51 -21.18
CA PRO A 260 -14.48 18.55 -19.93
C PRO A 260 -15.94 18.95 -20.23
N GLY A 261 -16.86 18.56 -19.34
CA GLY A 261 -18.24 19.01 -19.43
C GLY A 261 -18.38 20.53 -19.27
N ASP A 262 -19.38 21.09 -19.96
CA ASP A 262 -19.93 22.40 -19.69
C ASP A 262 -21.41 22.24 -19.32
N LEU A 263 -21.83 22.78 -18.18
CA LEU A 263 -23.24 22.85 -17.82
C LEU A 263 -23.81 24.15 -18.40
N PRO A 264 -24.62 24.10 -19.48
CA PRO A 264 -25.19 25.29 -20.08
C PRO A 264 -26.10 26.01 -19.09
N ALA A 265 -26.04 27.34 -19.09
CA ALA A 265 -26.96 28.13 -18.29
C ALA A 265 -28.36 28.09 -18.92
N PRO A 266 -29.43 28.06 -18.11
CA PRO A 266 -30.80 28.05 -18.61
C PRO A 266 -31.20 29.38 -19.28
N MET A 267 -30.49 30.48 -18.99
CA MET A 267 -30.74 31.80 -19.54
C MET A 267 -29.84 32.10 -20.73
N SER A 268 -30.43 32.57 -21.83
CA SER A 268 -29.69 33.00 -23.01
C SER A 268 -28.69 34.11 -22.68
N GLY A 269 -27.49 34.07 -23.28
CA GLY A 269 -26.46 35.09 -23.12
C GLY A 269 -25.71 35.04 -21.79
N THR A 270 -25.94 34.04 -20.94
CA THR A 270 -25.24 33.86 -19.66
C THR A 270 -24.20 32.75 -19.73
N ALA A 271 -23.13 32.88 -18.96
CA ALA A 271 -22.06 31.89 -18.92
C ALA A 271 -22.54 30.60 -18.24
N GLY A 272 -22.30 29.47 -18.89
CA GLY A 272 -22.45 28.15 -18.28
C GLY A 272 -21.39 27.89 -17.20
N ARG A 273 -21.61 26.85 -16.41
CA ARG A 273 -20.62 26.39 -15.42
C ARG A 273 -19.67 25.39 -16.09
N ARG A 274 -18.41 25.80 -16.25
CA ARG A 274 -17.33 24.92 -16.70
C ARG A 274 -17.08 23.85 -15.65
N ASN A 275 -16.94 22.60 -16.08
CA ASN A 275 -16.82 21.46 -15.19
C ASN A 275 -15.38 20.91 -15.10
N ARG A 276 -14.41 21.54 -15.78
CA ARG A 276 -13.03 21.03 -15.91
C ARG A 276 -12.37 20.71 -14.57
N ASP A 277 -12.27 21.69 -13.67
CA ASP A 277 -11.67 21.50 -12.33
C ASP A 277 -12.39 20.41 -11.54
N PHE A 278 -13.73 20.46 -11.52
CA PHE A 278 -14.56 19.48 -10.84
C PHE A 278 -14.41 18.05 -11.38
N GLU A 279 -14.30 17.88 -12.70
CA GLU A 279 -14.17 16.57 -13.34
C GLU A 279 -12.73 16.02 -13.30
N TYR A 280 -11.72 16.89 -13.24
CA TYR A 280 -10.33 16.51 -13.50
C TYR A 280 -9.45 16.54 -12.25
N ASP A 281 -9.58 17.56 -11.40
CA ASP A 281 -8.71 17.75 -10.24
C ASP A 281 -9.26 17.07 -8.98
N ALA A 282 -10.51 16.58 -9.01
CA ALA A 282 -11.11 15.86 -7.89
C ALA A 282 -10.42 14.50 -7.63
N VAL A 283 -10.00 14.27 -6.39
CA VAL A 283 -9.32 13.05 -5.94
C VAL A 283 -10.35 11.96 -5.58
N ASN A 284 -11.12 11.49 -6.56
CA ASN A 284 -12.10 10.42 -6.42
C ASN A 284 -12.28 9.62 -7.73
N ASP A 285 -13.17 8.62 -7.73
CA ASP A 285 -13.37 7.71 -8.85
C ASP A 285 -14.40 8.19 -9.90
N ASN A 286 -15.03 9.36 -9.72
CA ASN A 286 -16.09 9.82 -10.63
C ASN A 286 -15.62 9.91 -12.08
N LYS A 287 -14.38 10.38 -12.31
CA LYS A 287 -13.85 10.50 -13.67
C LYS A 287 -13.70 9.15 -14.36
N VAL A 288 -13.14 8.16 -13.68
CA VAL A 288 -12.95 6.82 -14.26
C VAL A 288 -14.28 6.08 -14.41
N ARG A 289 -15.23 6.26 -13.49
CA ARG A 289 -16.60 5.77 -13.64
C ARG A 289 -17.31 6.41 -14.83
N PHE A 290 -17.17 7.71 -15.04
CA PHE A 290 -17.70 8.39 -16.23
C PHE A 290 -17.16 7.76 -17.53
N LEU A 291 -15.85 7.48 -17.58
CA LEU A 291 -15.25 6.85 -18.75
C LEU A 291 -15.77 5.41 -18.95
N THR A 292 -15.81 4.61 -17.89
CA THR A 292 -16.06 3.16 -17.97
C THR A 292 -17.53 2.77 -17.97
N GLU A 293 -18.39 3.53 -17.29
CA GLU A 293 -19.83 3.28 -17.17
C GLU A 293 -20.64 4.00 -18.24
N GLU A 294 -20.14 5.13 -18.79
CA GLU A 294 -20.91 5.99 -19.69
C GLU A 294 -20.23 6.18 -21.06
N LEU A 295 -19.06 6.82 -21.10
CA LEU A 295 -18.50 7.31 -22.36
C LEU A 295 -17.97 6.20 -23.27
N LEU A 296 -17.08 5.33 -22.76
CA LEU A 296 -16.49 4.26 -23.57
C LEU A 296 -17.53 3.25 -24.06
N PRO A 297 -18.52 2.81 -23.24
CA PRO A 297 -19.63 1.99 -23.73
C PRO A 297 -20.46 2.68 -24.82
N PHE A 298 -20.70 3.99 -24.68
CA PHE A 298 -21.41 4.76 -25.71
C PHE A 298 -20.62 4.82 -27.02
N VAL A 299 -19.32 5.10 -26.97
CA VAL A 299 -18.42 5.12 -28.13
C VAL A 299 -18.40 3.75 -28.82
N ALA A 300 -18.20 2.68 -28.05
CA ALA A 300 -18.19 1.31 -28.56
C ALA A 300 -19.48 1.00 -29.34
N LYS A 301 -20.64 1.34 -28.77
CA LYS A 301 -21.93 1.14 -29.43
C LYS A 301 -22.12 2.01 -30.67
N LYS A 302 -21.81 3.31 -30.58
CA LYS A 302 -22.05 4.29 -31.66
C LYS A 302 -21.27 3.96 -32.93
N PHE A 303 -20.05 3.43 -32.78
CA PHE A 303 -19.14 3.14 -33.90
C PHE A 303 -18.93 1.64 -34.13
N SER A 304 -19.71 0.78 -33.47
CA SER A 304 -19.59 -0.69 -33.55
C SER A 304 -18.16 -1.19 -33.28
N LEU A 305 -17.53 -0.64 -32.24
CA LEU A 305 -16.17 -0.99 -31.84
C LEU A 305 -16.17 -2.06 -30.73
N ASN A 306 -15.25 -3.00 -30.85
CA ASN A 306 -14.85 -3.96 -29.83
C ASN A 306 -13.68 -3.33 -29.07
N LEU A 307 -13.98 -2.60 -27.99
CA LEU A 307 -12.97 -1.95 -27.15
C LEU A 307 -12.62 -2.86 -25.97
N SER A 308 -11.32 -3.03 -25.68
CA SER A 308 -10.90 -3.75 -24.48
C SER A 308 -11.44 -3.09 -23.21
N THR A 309 -11.80 -3.92 -22.23
CA THR A 309 -12.21 -3.49 -20.88
C THR A 309 -11.11 -3.63 -19.84
N ASP A 310 -9.98 -4.23 -20.20
CA ASP A 310 -8.84 -4.43 -19.31
C ASP A 310 -8.02 -3.15 -19.17
N GLY A 311 -7.69 -2.76 -17.94
CA GLY A 311 -6.80 -1.64 -17.67
C GLY A 311 -5.41 -1.81 -18.30
N ASN A 312 -4.96 -3.03 -18.58
CA ASN A 312 -3.71 -3.30 -19.30
C ASN A 312 -3.75 -2.90 -20.78
N ASP A 313 -4.93 -2.71 -21.34
CA ASP A 313 -5.11 -2.30 -22.74
C ASP A 313 -5.51 -0.83 -22.84
N ARG A 314 -5.42 -0.08 -21.74
CA ARG A 314 -5.94 1.28 -21.64
C ARG A 314 -4.91 2.26 -21.11
N CYS A 315 -4.71 3.32 -21.87
CA CYS A 315 -3.88 4.47 -21.51
C CYS A 315 -4.77 5.70 -21.35
N MET A 316 -4.52 6.50 -20.29
CA MET A 316 -5.10 7.82 -20.15
C MET A 316 -4.00 8.88 -20.22
N SER A 317 -4.29 9.99 -20.89
CA SER A 317 -3.32 11.03 -21.23
C SER A 317 -3.89 12.43 -20.99
N GLY A 318 -3.06 13.32 -20.47
CA GLY A 318 -3.46 14.70 -20.23
C GLY A 318 -2.31 15.56 -19.71
N GLY A 319 -2.55 16.87 -19.69
CA GLY A 319 -1.62 17.81 -19.08
C GLY A 319 -2.35 18.76 -18.14
N SER A 320 -1.65 19.36 -17.18
CA SER A 320 -2.28 20.16 -16.12
C SER A 320 -3.33 19.31 -15.38
N SER A 321 -4.54 19.83 -15.20
CA SER A 321 -5.66 19.08 -14.62
C SER A 321 -5.94 17.77 -15.36
N GLY A 322 -5.70 17.72 -16.67
CA GLY A 322 -5.83 16.49 -17.44
C GLY A 322 -4.82 15.41 -17.03
N GLY A 323 -3.64 15.81 -16.60
CA GLY A 323 -2.58 14.91 -16.13
C GLY A 323 -2.93 14.27 -14.79
N ILE A 324 -3.35 15.07 -13.80
CA ILE A 324 -3.87 14.52 -12.53
C ILE A 324 -5.14 13.70 -12.74
N ALA A 325 -6.02 14.06 -13.69
CA ALA A 325 -7.18 13.23 -14.02
C ALA A 325 -6.77 11.84 -14.55
N ALA A 326 -5.73 11.78 -15.37
CA ALA A 326 -5.18 10.54 -15.89
C ALA A 326 -4.58 9.68 -14.77
N PHE A 327 -3.77 10.29 -13.90
CA PHE A 327 -3.21 9.60 -12.73
C PHE A 327 -4.31 9.12 -11.77
N THR A 328 -5.27 9.99 -11.43
CA THR A 328 -6.41 9.68 -10.55
C THR A 328 -7.25 8.50 -11.06
N ALA A 329 -7.49 8.44 -12.37
CA ALA A 329 -8.25 7.35 -12.97
C ALA A 329 -7.54 6.00 -12.80
N ALA A 330 -6.24 5.96 -13.11
CA ALA A 330 -5.42 4.75 -12.96
C ALA A 330 -5.19 4.39 -11.48
N TRP A 331 -5.00 5.41 -10.63
CA TRP A 331 -4.85 5.23 -9.19
C TRP A 331 -6.08 4.53 -8.63
N ASN A 332 -7.27 5.09 -8.79
CA ASN A 332 -8.48 4.52 -8.20
C ASN A 332 -8.89 3.19 -8.83
N ARG A 333 -8.70 3.02 -10.15
CA ARG A 333 -9.15 1.84 -10.88
C ARG A 333 -8.07 1.33 -11.84
N PRO A 334 -7.00 0.69 -11.31
CA PRO A 334 -5.94 0.12 -12.15
C PRO A 334 -6.44 -1.01 -13.05
N ASP A 335 -7.55 -1.64 -12.68
CA ASP A 335 -8.30 -2.59 -13.51
C ASP A 335 -8.98 -1.93 -14.72
N ALA A 336 -9.17 -0.61 -14.71
CA ALA A 336 -9.74 0.17 -15.81
C ALA A 336 -8.68 0.95 -16.60
N PHE A 337 -7.60 1.42 -15.96
CA PHE A 337 -6.48 2.11 -16.61
C PHE A 337 -5.17 1.79 -15.86
N SER A 338 -4.16 1.29 -16.55
CA SER A 338 -2.84 1.02 -15.95
C SER A 338 -1.71 1.86 -16.55
N ARG A 339 -1.98 2.63 -17.60
CA ARG A 339 -0.98 3.46 -18.30
C ARG A 339 -1.36 4.93 -18.26
N VAL A 340 -0.40 5.77 -17.84
CA VAL A 340 -0.62 7.20 -17.63
C VAL A 340 0.43 8.02 -18.37
N TYR A 341 -0.01 8.95 -19.21
CA TYR A 341 0.83 10.01 -19.75
C TYR A 341 0.41 11.35 -19.14
N CYS A 342 1.27 11.94 -18.31
CA CYS A 342 0.96 13.12 -17.52
C CYS A 342 2.01 14.21 -17.74
N VAL A 343 1.57 15.41 -18.13
CA VAL A 343 2.47 16.52 -18.44
C VAL A 343 2.10 17.73 -17.57
N SER A 344 3.02 18.20 -16.74
CA SER A 344 2.80 19.25 -15.74
C SER A 344 1.54 18.94 -14.93
N GLY A 345 1.52 17.83 -14.21
CA GLY A 345 0.30 17.35 -13.54
C GLY A 345 -0.17 18.32 -12.47
N SER A 346 -1.47 18.61 -12.39
CA SER A 346 -2.00 19.47 -11.32
C SER A 346 -2.08 18.77 -9.95
N PHE A 347 -0.97 18.24 -9.43
CA PHE A 347 -0.86 17.70 -8.07
C PHE A 347 -0.82 18.79 -6.99
N VAL A 348 -1.37 19.96 -7.28
CA VAL A 348 -1.46 21.10 -6.36
C VAL A 348 -2.77 21.08 -5.58
N GLY A 349 -2.97 22.08 -4.72
CA GLY A 349 -4.15 22.26 -3.88
C GLY A 349 -5.41 22.79 -4.57
N PHE A 350 -5.75 22.37 -5.79
CA PHE A 350 -7.04 22.75 -6.40
C PHE A 350 -8.22 22.02 -5.75
N ARG A 351 -8.14 20.68 -5.66
CA ARG A 351 -9.15 19.81 -5.02
C ARG A 351 -8.54 18.60 -4.32
N GLY A 352 -7.44 18.82 -3.58
CA GLY A 352 -6.75 17.77 -2.83
C GLY A 352 -5.57 17.11 -3.54
N GLY A 353 -5.21 17.53 -4.76
CA GLY A 353 -4.11 16.95 -5.54
C GLY A 353 -2.78 16.87 -4.79
N HIS A 354 -2.48 17.86 -3.94
CA HIS A 354 -1.31 17.91 -3.06
C HIS A 354 -1.19 16.75 -2.06
N GLU A 355 -2.25 15.98 -1.82
CA GLU A 355 -2.20 14.79 -0.96
C GLU A 355 -1.61 13.58 -1.70
N TYR A 356 -1.53 13.58 -3.04
CA TYR A 356 -1.05 12.43 -3.82
C TYR A 356 0.35 11.96 -3.43
N PRO A 357 1.37 12.83 -3.29
CA PRO A 357 2.69 12.38 -2.84
C PRO A 357 2.64 11.65 -1.49
N THR A 358 1.81 12.11 -0.55
CA THR A 358 1.61 11.45 0.74
C THR A 358 0.83 10.13 0.59
N MET A 359 -0.25 10.10 -0.18
CA MET A 359 -1.04 8.89 -0.42
C MET A 359 -0.21 7.81 -1.12
N VAL A 360 0.63 8.18 -2.10
CA VAL A 360 1.49 7.22 -2.81
C VAL A 360 2.42 6.49 -1.86
N ARG A 361 2.94 7.19 -0.84
CA ARG A 361 3.83 6.61 0.18
C ARG A 361 3.12 5.70 1.18
N LYS A 362 1.82 5.92 1.42
CA LYS A 362 1.05 5.20 2.46
C LYS A 362 0.27 4.03 1.90
N PHE A 363 -0.32 4.18 0.72
CA PHE A 363 -1.11 3.13 0.10
C PHE A 363 -0.20 2.06 -0.50
N GLU A 364 -0.65 0.81 -0.47
CA GLU A 364 -0.02 -0.28 -1.23
C GLU A 364 0.14 0.11 -2.71
N ALA A 365 1.30 -0.26 -3.28
CA ALA A 365 1.61 0.05 -4.66
C ALA A 365 0.60 -0.58 -5.63
N ARG A 366 0.24 0.16 -6.67
CA ARG A 366 -0.76 -0.24 -7.67
C ARG A 366 -0.06 -0.54 -9.00
N PRO A 367 -0.62 -1.44 -9.84
CA PRO A 367 -0.05 -1.79 -11.13
C PRO A 367 -0.26 -0.66 -12.15
N ILE A 368 0.53 0.41 -12.01
CA ILE A 368 0.47 1.62 -12.82
C ILE A 368 1.83 1.87 -13.43
N ARG A 369 1.86 2.08 -14.74
CA ARG A 369 3.00 2.57 -15.49
C ARG A 369 2.76 4.02 -15.89
N ALA A 370 3.65 4.93 -15.51
CA ALA A 370 3.47 6.36 -15.76
C ALA A 370 4.66 7.01 -16.48
N PHE A 371 4.39 7.85 -17.47
CA PHE A 371 5.38 8.77 -18.04
C PHE A 371 4.96 10.19 -17.71
N MET A 372 5.87 10.91 -17.04
CA MET A 372 5.58 12.19 -16.42
C MET A 372 6.62 13.24 -16.84
N THR A 373 6.17 14.46 -17.14
CA THR A 373 7.06 15.60 -17.41
C THR A 373 6.65 16.82 -16.60
N THR A 374 7.61 17.70 -16.28
CA THR A 374 7.37 19.02 -15.68
C THR A 374 8.31 20.05 -16.30
N GLY A 375 7.90 21.33 -16.31
CA GLY A 375 8.78 22.44 -16.67
C GLY A 375 9.59 22.97 -15.49
N THR A 376 10.79 23.50 -15.73
CA THR A 376 11.58 24.25 -14.72
C THR A 376 10.96 25.61 -14.38
N HIS A 377 10.17 26.17 -15.30
CA HIS A 377 9.43 27.43 -15.15
C HIS A 377 7.92 27.17 -15.23
N ASP A 378 7.47 26.10 -14.56
CA ASP A 378 6.07 25.71 -14.50
C ASP A 378 5.21 26.78 -13.78
N MET A 379 3.90 26.56 -13.76
CA MET A 379 2.95 27.50 -13.16
C MET A 379 3.07 27.50 -11.63
N GLU A 380 2.93 28.69 -11.04
CA GLU A 380 2.74 28.89 -9.61
C GLU A 380 1.51 29.79 -9.39
N ASN A 381 0.63 29.39 -8.49
CA ASN A 381 -0.50 30.20 -8.07
C ASN A 381 -0.93 29.86 -6.63
N CYS A 382 -2.11 30.32 -6.20
CA CYS A 382 -2.62 30.07 -4.85
C CYS A 382 -2.81 28.59 -4.48
N ALA A 383 -2.86 27.68 -5.47
CA ALA A 383 -2.93 26.24 -5.25
C ALA A 383 -1.55 25.60 -4.98
N GLY A 384 -0.46 26.26 -5.35
CA GLY A 384 0.91 25.78 -5.18
C GLY A 384 1.79 26.00 -6.42
N ASP A 385 2.99 25.42 -6.34
CA ASP A 385 4.01 25.40 -7.39
C ASP A 385 4.03 24.02 -8.06
N TRP A 386 3.74 23.97 -9.37
CA TRP A 386 3.68 22.72 -10.13
C TRP A 386 5.05 22.03 -10.19
N PHE A 387 6.13 22.79 -10.39
CA PHE A 387 7.46 22.21 -10.50
C PHE A 387 7.89 21.55 -9.20
N LEU A 388 7.56 22.18 -8.05
CA LEU A 388 7.86 21.61 -6.74
C LEU A 388 7.02 20.36 -6.46
N LEU A 389 5.71 20.42 -6.71
CA LEU A 389 4.80 19.29 -6.41
C LEU A 389 5.02 18.10 -7.35
N ASP A 390 5.35 18.33 -8.63
CA ASP A 390 5.70 17.25 -9.57
C ASP A 390 7.00 16.54 -9.14
N GLN A 391 7.98 17.26 -8.57
CA GLN A 391 9.18 16.64 -7.98
C GLN A 391 8.87 15.86 -6.68
N GLU A 392 7.91 16.32 -5.89
CA GLU A 392 7.46 15.58 -4.71
C GLU A 392 6.79 14.26 -5.13
N MET A 393 5.99 14.31 -6.19
CA MET A 393 5.36 13.14 -6.78
C MET A 393 6.39 12.15 -7.34
N ASP A 394 7.40 12.62 -8.05
CA ASP A 394 8.56 11.81 -8.49
C ASP A 394 9.20 11.05 -7.32
N LYS A 395 9.56 11.76 -6.24
CA LYS A 395 10.14 11.14 -5.03
C LYS A 395 9.20 10.13 -4.37
N ALA A 396 7.89 10.38 -4.37
CA ALA A 396 6.91 9.48 -3.78
C ALA A 396 6.73 8.18 -4.59
N LEU A 397 6.67 8.30 -5.92
CA LEU A 397 6.60 7.16 -6.85
C LEU A 397 7.87 6.30 -6.75
N MET A 398 9.04 6.92 -6.72
CA MET A 398 10.32 6.24 -6.49
C MET A 398 10.33 5.49 -5.17
N PHE A 399 9.97 6.17 -4.08
CA PHE A 399 9.96 5.59 -2.73
C PHE A 399 9.06 4.36 -2.61
N SER A 400 7.97 4.33 -3.38
CA SER A 400 7.00 3.24 -3.34
C SER A 400 7.21 2.21 -4.46
N GLY A 401 8.27 2.39 -5.27
CA GLY A 401 8.73 1.48 -6.30
C GLY A 401 7.81 1.36 -7.52
N TYR A 402 7.10 2.43 -7.88
CA TYR A 402 6.26 2.45 -9.10
C TYR A 402 7.10 2.28 -10.37
N ASP A 403 6.50 1.74 -11.42
CA ASP A 403 7.09 1.70 -12.76
C ASP A 403 6.81 3.04 -13.46
N TYR A 404 7.76 3.97 -13.42
CA TYR A 404 7.55 5.27 -14.03
C TYR A 404 8.81 5.89 -14.63
N ARG A 405 8.61 6.89 -15.50
CA ARG A 405 9.65 7.80 -15.97
C ARG A 405 9.24 9.23 -15.68
N PHE A 406 10.15 10.01 -15.13
CA PHE A 406 9.98 11.44 -14.89
C PHE A 406 11.02 12.25 -15.67
N ARG A 407 10.60 13.40 -16.21
CA ARG A 407 11.44 14.33 -16.97
C ARG A 407 11.23 15.75 -16.49
N ILE A 408 12.31 16.35 -15.98
CA ILE A 408 12.38 17.79 -15.77
C ILE A 408 12.91 18.42 -17.05
N LEU A 409 12.15 19.35 -17.61
CA LEU A 409 12.46 19.98 -18.88
C LEU A 409 12.59 21.48 -18.72
N GLU A 410 13.56 22.07 -19.41
CA GLU A 410 13.67 23.52 -19.47
C GLU A 410 12.48 24.09 -20.24
N GLY A 411 11.61 24.86 -19.58
CA GLY A 411 10.41 25.41 -20.20
C GLY A 411 9.28 25.76 -19.25
N ARG A 412 8.17 26.23 -19.82
CA ARG A 412 6.96 26.66 -19.09
C ARG A 412 5.95 25.51 -18.94
N HIS A 413 4.87 25.78 -18.20
CA HIS A 413 3.73 24.85 -18.01
C HIS A 413 3.31 24.15 -19.32
N GLY A 414 3.33 22.83 -19.31
CA GLY A 414 2.97 21.99 -20.45
C GLY A 414 4.12 21.59 -21.37
N VAL A 415 5.38 21.97 -21.07
CA VAL A 415 6.55 21.56 -21.85
C VAL A 415 6.71 20.03 -21.84
N GLY A 416 7.09 19.47 -23.00
CA GLY A 416 7.26 18.02 -23.19
C GLY A 416 6.02 17.30 -23.71
N TYR A 417 4.87 17.97 -23.79
CA TYR A 417 3.60 17.34 -24.18
C TYR A 417 3.65 16.65 -25.54
N LYS A 418 4.21 17.34 -26.56
CA LYS A 418 4.33 16.79 -27.91
C LYS A 418 5.73 16.22 -28.12
N GLU A 419 6.74 16.90 -27.58
CA GLU A 419 8.15 16.61 -27.77
C GLU A 419 8.54 15.23 -27.22
N HIS A 420 7.87 14.77 -26.16
CA HIS A 420 8.16 13.48 -25.52
C HIS A 420 7.01 12.48 -25.66
N TYR A 421 6.02 12.77 -26.50
CA TYR A 421 4.89 11.86 -26.72
C TYR A 421 5.36 10.49 -27.23
N ARG A 422 6.25 10.48 -28.24
CA ARG A 422 6.76 9.22 -28.81
C ARG A 422 7.54 8.38 -27.81
N GLU A 423 8.47 9.01 -27.07
CA GLU A 423 9.21 8.33 -25.99
C GLU A 423 8.23 7.78 -24.94
N GLY A 424 7.28 8.61 -24.50
CA GLY A 424 6.31 8.25 -23.48
C GLY A 424 5.44 7.08 -23.91
N MET A 425 4.85 7.14 -25.10
CA MET A 425 4.03 6.05 -25.62
C MET A 425 4.84 4.76 -25.82
N ALA A 426 6.05 4.83 -26.38
CA ALA A 426 6.91 3.66 -26.54
C ALA A 426 7.22 2.99 -25.19
N TYR A 427 7.48 3.79 -24.15
CA TYR A 427 7.69 3.26 -22.80
C TYR A 427 6.41 2.67 -22.19
N LEU A 428 5.29 3.40 -22.26
CA LEU A 428 4.02 2.97 -21.67
C LEU A 428 3.55 1.63 -22.27
N TRP A 429 3.74 1.42 -23.57
CA TRP A 429 3.34 0.20 -24.27
C TRP A 429 4.45 -0.87 -24.34
N SER A 430 5.65 -0.60 -23.83
CA SER A 430 6.74 -1.57 -23.84
C SER A 430 6.36 -2.88 -23.12
N GLY A 431 6.66 -4.02 -23.75
CA GLY A 431 6.35 -5.34 -23.20
C GLY A 431 4.87 -5.74 -23.25
N TRP A 432 3.96 -4.90 -23.78
CA TRP A 432 2.58 -5.33 -24.03
C TRP A 432 2.58 -6.57 -24.95
N PRO A 433 1.77 -7.62 -24.67
CA PRO A 433 0.61 -7.65 -23.77
C PRO A 433 0.89 -8.08 -22.32
N GLU A 434 2.14 -8.14 -21.85
CA GLU A 434 2.40 -8.41 -20.43
C GLU A 434 1.69 -7.36 -19.55
N ARG A 435 1.13 -7.83 -18.43
CA ARG A 435 0.42 -6.95 -17.49
C ARG A 435 1.42 -6.07 -16.74
N VAL A 436 1.11 -4.78 -16.64
CA VAL A 436 1.83 -3.87 -15.74
C VAL A 436 1.74 -4.41 -14.31
N LYS A 437 2.89 -4.56 -13.65
CA LYS A 437 2.97 -5.09 -12.28
C LYS A 437 2.99 -3.95 -11.28
N ALA A 438 2.46 -4.19 -10.09
CA ALA A 438 2.63 -3.28 -8.98
C ALA A 438 4.10 -3.27 -8.53
N GLY A 439 4.54 -2.12 -8.04
CA GLY A 439 5.81 -2.01 -7.35
C GLY A 439 5.85 -2.79 -6.02
N PRO A 440 7.01 -2.86 -5.36
CA PRO A 440 7.15 -3.49 -4.04
C PRO A 440 6.43 -2.73 -2.90
N SER A 441 5.86 -1.54 -3.15
CA SER A 441 5.33 -0.62 -2.13
C SER A 441 6.41 0.04 -1.28
N ALA A 442 6.02 1.02 -0.47
CA ALA A 442 6.91 1.68 0.48
C ALA A 442 7.50 0.69 1.50
N PRO A 443 8.71 0.94 2.05
CA PRO A 443 9.36 0.07 3.04
C PRO A 443 8.46 -0.34 4.20
N ARG A 444 7.65 0.58 4.74
CA ARG A 444 6.71 0.27 5.84
C ARG A 444 5.62 -0.72 5.46
N ALA A 445 5.15 -0.68 4.21
CA ALA A 445 4.22 -1.68 3.70
C ALA A 445 4.92 -3.03 3.53
N GLN A 446 6.19 -3.04 3.10
CA GLN A 446 6.99 -4.26 2.97
C GLN A 446 7.33 -4.93 4.31
N GLU A 447 7.19 -4.25 5.45
CA GLU A 447 7.30 -4.87 6.78
C GLU A 447 6.02 -5.65 7.18
N ILE A 448 4.92 -5.45 6.44
CA ILE A 448 3.62 -6.07 6.70
C ILE A 448 3.29 -7.08 5.60
N LEU A 449 3.54 -6.73 4.34
CA LEU A 449 3.12 -7.51 3.18
C LEU A 449 4.17 -8.55 2.79
N LEU A 450 3.72 -9.70 2.30
CA LEU A 450 4.57 -10.71 1.67
C LEU A 450 4.49 -10.56 0.14
N PRO A 451 5.63 -10.54 -0.58
CA PRO A 451 5.61 -10.52 -2.04
C PRO A 451 4.86 -11.73 -2.62
N GLY A 452 3.93 -11.48 -3.56
CA GLY A 452 3.15 -12.53 -4.23
C GLY A 452 1.92 -13.02 -3.48
N GLU A 453 1.74 -12.63 -2.22
CA GLU A 453 0.55 -12.93 -1.43
C GLU A 453 -0.52 -11.86 -1.70
N ASP A 454 -1.44 -12.13 -2.62
CA ASP A 454 -2.57 -11.24 -2.95
C ASP A 454 -3.82 -11.55 -2.11
N TRP A 455 -4.80 -10.64 -2.14
CA TRP A 455 -6.10 -10.85 -1.51
C TRP A 455 -6.88 -12.02 -2.14
N GLN A 456 -7.41 -12.89 -1.29
CA GLN A 456 -8.24 -14.03 -1.68
C GLN A 456 -9.65 -13.91 -1.08
N LEU A 457 -10.68 -14.23 -1.88
CA LEU A 457 -12.05 -14.25 -1.39
C LEU A 457 -12.24 -15.47 -0.47
N VAL A 458 -12.67 -15.25 0.76
CA VAL A 458 -13.00 -16.32 1.71
C VAL A 458 -14.47 -16.73 1.53
N ALA A 459 -15.36 -15.76 1.58
CA ALA A 459 -16.80 -15.98 1.46
C ALA A 459 -17.53 -14.69 1.07
N GLU A 460 -18.73 -14.85 0.49
CA GLU A 460 -19.64 -13.77 0.17
C GLU A 460 -21.11 -14.16 0.40
N GLY A 461 -22.01 -13.17 0.34
CA GLY A 461 -23.46 -13.36 0.48
C GLY A 461 -24.04 -13.00 1.84
N PHE A 462 -23.22 -12.44 2.73
CA PHE A 462 -23.65 -11.94 4.05
C PHE A 462 -24.52 -10.69 3.93
N LYS A 463 -25.29 -10.38 4.99
CA LYS A 463 -26.10 -9.15 5.03
C LYS A 463 -25.34 -7.97 5.63
N SER A 464 -24.58 -8.19 6.71
CA SER A 464 -23.74 -7.17 7.34
C SER A 464 -22.69 -7.79 8.27
N THR A 465 -21.51 -8.12 7.75
CA THR A 465 -20.40 -8.63 8.54
C THR A 465 -19.80 -7.55 9.46
N ARG A 466 -19.68 -7.83 10.76
CA ARG A 466 -19.23 -6.88 11.78
C ARG A 466 -18.42 -7.53 12.91
N GLY A 467 -17.60 -6.67 13.55
CA GLY A 467 -16.91 -6.91 14.82
C GLY A 467 -16.26 -8.28 14.97
N PRO A 468 -15.29 -8.63 14.12
CA PRO A 468 -14.62 -9.92 14.19
C PRO A 468 -13.67 -10.03 15.40
N SER A 469 -13.48 -11.25 15.91
CA SER A 469 -12.51 -11.54 16.97
C SER A 469 -11.91 -12.94 16.79
N THR A 470 -10.60 -13.04 16.99
CA THR A 470 -9.84 -14.28 16.81
C THR A 470 -9.64 -15.00 18.13
N ASN A 471 -9.78 -16.32 18.16
CA ASN A 471 -9.46 -17.12 19.34
C ASN A 471 -7.96 -17.51 19.42
N ALA A 472 -7.55 -18.14 20.52
CA ALA A 472 -6.15 -18.57 20.71
C ALA A 472 -5.64 -19.57 19.67
N LYS A 473 -6.52 -20.26 18.94
CA LYS A 473 -6.16 -21.21 17.87
C LYS A 473 -6.04 -20.56 16.49
N GLY A 474 -6.52 -19.32 16.34
CA GLY A 474 -6.57 -18.62 15.06
C GLY A 474 -7.91 -18.70 14.33
N GLU A 475 -8.94 -19.31 14.93
CA GLU A 475 -10.30 -19.27 14.37
C GLU A 475 -10.89 -17.86 14.56
N VAL A 476 -11.56 -17.34 13.53
CA VAL A 476 -12.13 -15.98 13.54
C VAL A 476 -13.64 -16.04 13.64
N PHE A 477 -14.21 -15.42 14.67
CA PHE A 477 -15.64 -15.30 14.88
C PHE A 477 -16.10 -13.92 14.46
N PHE A 478 -17.30 -13.79 13.90
CA PHE A 478 -17.87 -12.51 13.49
C PHE A 478 -19.40 -12.53 13.48
N ALA A 479 -20.00 -11.36 13.59
CA ALA A 479 -21.45 -11.22 13.47
C ALA A 479 -21.87 -10.96 12.02
N ASP A 480 -22.95 -11.61 11.56
CA ASP A 480 -23.77 -11.11 10.45
C ASP A 480 -25.02 -10.45 11.05
N THR A 481 -24.87 -9.19 11.45
CA THR A 481 -25.79 -8.49 12.35
C THR A 481 -27.23 -8.47 11.83
N THR A 482 -27.40 -8.18 10.53
CA THR A 482 -28.73 -8.09 9.91
C THR A 482 -29.34 -9.47 9.67
N ALA A 483 -28.52 -10.51 9.49
CA ALA A 483 -28.99 -11.88 9.37
C ALA A 483 -29.26 -12.56 10.72
N ASP A 484 -28.96 -11.87 11.84
CA ASP A 484 -29.15 -12.35 13.22
C ASP A 484 -28.38 -13.65 13.51
N LYS A 485 -27.10 -13.67 13.09
CA LYS A 485 -26.20 -14.83 13.16
C LYS A 485 -24.80 -14.45 13.62
N ILE A 486 -24.13 -15.41 14.24
CA ILE A 486 -22.68 -15.40 14.46
C ILE A 486 -22.08 -16.55 13.65
N HIS A 487 -21.00 -16.25 12.95
CA HIS A 487 -20.27 -17.19 12.11
C HIS A 487 -18.84 -17.39 12.63
N ARG A 488 -18.22 -18.47 12.20
CA ARG A 488 -16.83 -18.82 12.47
C ARG A 488 -16.11 -19.19 11.18
N ILE A 489 -14.95 -18.59 10.95
CA ILE A 489 -13.95 -19.02 9.98
C ILE A 489 -13.03 -20.03 10.68
N GLY A 490 -13.04 -21.28 10.19
CA GLY A 490 -12.18 -22.34 10.70
C GLY A 490 -10.72 -22.21 10.25
N LEU A 491 -9.85 -23.07 10.79
CA LEU A 491 -8.43 -23.14 10.38
C LEU A 491 -8.22 -23.74 8.99
N ASP A 492 -9.29 -24.26 8.39
CA ASP A 492 -9.42 -24.70 7.01
C ASP A 492 -10.00 -23.61 6.09
N ASP A 493 -10.09 -22.38 6.61
CA ASP A 493 -10.67 -21.19 5.97
C ASP A 493 -12.16 -21.32 5.60
N GLN A 494 -12.86 -22.34 6.12
CA GLN A 494 -14.28 -22.54 5.85
C GLN A 494 -15.14 -21.72 6.82
N VAL A 495 -16.16 -21.05 6.27
CA VAL A 495 -17.15 -20.32 7.07
C VAL A 495 -18.28 -21.26 7.49
N SER A 496 -18.53 -21.32 8.79
CA SER A 496 -19.59 -22.12 9.42
C SER A 496 -20.50 -21.26 10.29
N LEU A 497 -21.75 -21.66 10.47
CA LEU A 497 -22.65 -21.05 11.44
C LEU A 497 -22.21 -21.47 12.85
N PHE A 498 -22.05 -20.50 13.75
CA PHE A 498 -21.74 -20.76 15.16
C PHE A 498 -22.99 -20.63 16.05
N ALA A 499 -23.78 -19.56 15.85
CA ALA A 499 -25.04 -19.36 16.56
C ALA A 499 -26.04 -18.58 15.68
N ASP A 500 -27.34 -18.86 15.86
CA ASP A 500 -28.44 -18.11 15.26
C ASP A 500 -29.27 -17.40 16.33
N LYS A 501 -30.17 -16.50 15.90
CA LYS A 501 -31.10 -15.77 16.80
C LYS A 501 -30.36 -15.03 17.91
N THR A 502 -29.28 -14.37 17.54
CA THR A 502 -28.28 -13.80 18.45
C THR A 502 -28.72 -12.44 19.03
N GLY A 503 -29.92 -11.96 18.66
CA GLY A 503 -30.45 -10.67 19.08
C GLY A 503 -29.81 -9.51 18.31
N ASN A 504 -29.51 -9.73 17.03
CA ASN A 504 -28.76 -8.82 16.17
C ASN A 504 -27.43 -8.41 16.79
N ALA A 505 -26.62 -9.39 17.20
CA ALA A 505 -25.26 -9.12 17.67
C ALA A 505 -24.51 -8.20 16.68
N HIS A 506 -23.91 -7.12 17.18
CA HIS A 506 -23.15 -6.18 16.36
C HIS A 506 -21.65 -6.50 16.39
N CYS A 507 -21.14 -6.92 17.55
CA CYS A 507 -19.73 -7.26 17.73
C CYS A 507 -19.59 -8.53 18.56
N VAL A 508 -18.52 -9.30 18.29
CA VAL A 508 -18.13 -10.46 19.08
C VAL A 508 -16.74 -10.25 19.67
N THR A 509 -16.50 -10.79 20.85
CA THR A 509 -15.15 -10.88 21.43
C THR A 509 -14.97 -12.27 22.04
N VAL A 510 -13.79 -12.86 21.87
CA VAL A 510 -13.43 -14.13 22.50
C VAL A 510 -12.53 -13.85 23.69
N ALA A 511 -12.91 -14.31 24.88
CA ALA A 511 -12.11 -14.20 26.09
C ALA A 511 -11.05 -15.29 26.17
N ALA A 512 -10.11 -15.13 27.11
CA ALA A 512 -8.95 -16.01 27.27
C ALA A 512 -9.29 -17.49 27.51
N ASP A 513 -10.43 -17.76 28.15
CA ASP A 513 -10.95 -19.11 28.39
C ASP A 513 -11.69 -19.71 27.18
N GLY A 514 -11.79 -18.97 26.06
CA GLY A 514 -12.51 -19.34 24.85
C GLY A 514 -14.00 -18.99 24.88
N THR A 515 -14.51 -18.39 25.96
CA THR A 515 -15.89 -17.90 26.03
C THR A 515 -16.09 -16.76 25.03
N LEU A 516 -17.14 -16.84 24.22
CA LEU A 516 -17.50 -15.79 23.29
C LEU A 516 -18.54 -14.86 23.93
N PHE A 517 -18.32 -13.56 23.87
CA PHE A 517 -19.28 -12.55 24.31
C PHE A 517 -19.76 -11.71 23.14
N THR A 518 -21.02 -11.28 23.19
CA THR A 518 -21.58 -10.36 22.19
C THR A 518 -22.35 -9.23 22.83
N ILE A 519 -22.36 -8.11 22.13
CA ILE A 519 -23.25 -6.97 22.41
C ILE A 519 -24.05 -6.61 21.16
N SER A 520 -25.21 -5.99 21.36
CA SER A 520 -26.12 -5.56 20.31
C SER A 520 -26.60 -4.15 20.58
N GLU A 521 -26.77 -3.37 19.52
CA GLU A 521 -27.35 -2.04 19.58
C GLU A 521 -28.87 -2.05 19.82
N LYS A 522 -29.50 -3.24 19.78
CA LYS A 522 -30.96 -3.41 19.80
C LYS A 522 -31.47 -4.26 20.95
N SER A 523 -30.77 -5.34 21.29
CA SER A 523 -31.30 -6.32 22.24
C SER A 523 -31.33 -5.81 23.69
N GLY A 524 -30.44 -4.86 24.02
CA GLY A 524 -30.20 -4.42 25.40
C GLY A 524 -29.59 -5.50 26.28
N LYS A 525 -28.96 -6.53 25.69
CA LYS A 525 -28.37 -7.67 26.41
C LYS A 525 -26.92 -7.90 26.02
N LEU A 526 -26.07 -8.06 27.04
CA LEU A 526 -24.76 -8.68 26.91
C LEU A 526 -24.94 -10.19 27.02
N MET A 527 -24.55 -10.92 25.96
CA MET A 527 -24.70 -12.38 25.88
C MET A 527 -23.33 -13.05 25.97
N ARG A 528 -23.30 -14.26 26.52
CA ARG A 528 -22.14 -15.17 26.41
C ARG A 528 -22.54 -16.47 25.72
N TYR A 529 -21.58 -17.13 25.08
CA TYR A 529 -21.74 -18.39 24.37
C TYR A 529 -20.61 -19.34 24.78
N ASP A 530 -20.96 -20.60 25.05
CA ASP A 530 -19.96 -21.65 25.21
C ASP A 530 -19.42 -22.12 23.84
N ALA A 531 -18.43 -23.03 23.86
CA ALA A 531 -17.81 -23.55 22.64
C ALA A 531 -18.79 -24.30 21.70
N SER A 532 -19.98 -24.69 22.19
CA SER A 532 -21.04 -25.32 21.38
C SER A 532 -22.00 -24.32 20.74
N GLY A 533 -21.86 -23.02 21.04
CA GLY A 533 -22.77 -21.97 20.60
C GLY A 533 -24.00 -21.79 21.50
N LYS A 534 -24.05 -22.44 22.67
CA LYS A 534 -25.18 -22.29 23.60
C LYS A 534 -25.06 -20.96 24.35
N SER A 535 -26.10 -20.13 24.27
CA SER A 535 -26.11 -18.78 24.81
C SER A 535 -26.66 -18.68 26.24
N SER A 536 -26.17 -17.72 27.02
CA SER A 536 -26.82 -17.23 28.25
C SER A 536 -26.63 -15.72 28.42
N VAL A 537 -27.56 -15.06 29.11
CA VAL A 537 -27.48 -13.62 29.41
C VAL A 537 -26.44 -13.38 30.51
N VAL A 538 -25.56 -12.41 30.31
CA VAL A 538 -24.60 -11.94 31.33
C VAL A 538 -25.16 -10.70 32.03
N LEU A 539 -25.72 -9.76 31.26
CA LEU A 539 -26.26 -8.50 31.78
C LEU A 539 -27.42 -8.03 30.89
N GLU A 540 -28.47 -7.49 31.51
CA GLU A 540 -29.58 -6.83 30.82
C GLU A 540 -29.53 -5.30 31.01
N GLY A 541 -30.22 -4.57 30.12
CA GLY A 541 -30.27 -3.12 30.15
C GLY A 541 -29.00 -2.44 29.65
N LEU A 542 -28.21 -3.10 28.79
CA LEU A 542 -27.04 -2.54 28.16
C LEU A 542 -27.09 -2.81 26.64
N THR A 543 -27.19 -1.75 25.85
CA THR A 543 -26.87 -1.78 24.42
C THR A 543 -25.39 -1.53 24.22
N GLY A 544 -24.90 -1.81 23.02
CA GLY A 544 -23.55 -1.40 22.65
C GLY A 544 -23.21 -1.71 21.20
N HIS A 545 -22.20 -1.00 20.70
CA HIS A 545 -21.68 -1.09 19.34
C HIS A 545 -20.52 -2.08 19.25
N SER A 546 -19.58 -2.03 20.20
CA SER A 546 -18.45 -2.97 20.30
C SER A 546 -18.30 -3.51 21.72
N ILE A 547 -17.73 -4.71 21.84
CA ILE A 547 -17.37 -5.35 23.11
C ILE A 547 -15.95 -5.91 23.00
N LEU A 548 -15.18 -5.81 24.08
CA LEU A 548 -13.81 -6.31 24.15
C LEU A 548 -13.56 -6.98 25.50
N ALA A 549 -13.15 -8.25 25.47
CA ALA A 549 -12.74 -8.99 26.65
C ALA A 549 -11.28 -8.69 26.99
N HIS A 550 -11.02 -8.36 28.26
CA HIS A 550 -9.67 -8.17 28.77
C HIS A 550 -9.18 -9.47 29.46
N PRO A 551 -7.89 -9.80 29.41
CA PRO A 551 -7.34 -11.01 30.02
C PRO A 551 -7.62 -11.20 31.52
N ASN A 552 -7.88 -10.12 32.26
CA ASN A 552 -8.24 -10.18 33.69
C ASN A 552 -9.73 -10.51 33.95
N GLY A 553 -10.54 -10.70 32.90
CA GLY A 553 -11.97 -11.00 33.00
C GLY A 553 -12.90 -9.79 32.89
N ASN A 554 -12.37 -8.56 32.86
CA ASN A 554 -13.17 -7.37 32.59
C ASN A 554 -13.70 -7.37 31.15
N LEU A 555 -14.89 -6.82 30.92
CA LEU A 555 -15.38 -6.51 29.59
C LEU A 555 -15.51 -5.00 29.41
N TYR A 556 -15.09 -4.50 28.26
CA TYR A 556 -15.27 -3.11 27.86
C TYR A 556 -16.33 -3.06 26.76
N VAL A 557 -17.25 -2.10 26.82
CA VAL A 557 -18.32 -1.93 25.85
C VAL A 557 -18.38 -0.48 25.37
N THR A 558 -18.37 -0.26 24.05
CA THR A 558 -18.74 1.05 23.49
C THR A 558 -20.24 1.11 23.25
N ASP A 559 -20.85 2.25 23.53
CA ASP A 559 -22.27 2.48 23.29
C ASP A 559 -22.49 3.91 22.77
N ASN A 560 -23.42 4.07 21.83
CA ASN A 560 -23.74 5.37 21.21
C ASN A 560 -25.14 5.89 21.58
N ASP A 561 -25.80 5.27 22.58
CA ASP A 561 -27.18 5.52 23.03
C ASP A 561 -28.11 5.98 21.89
N ASN A 562 -28.70 5.00 21.18
CA ASN A 562 -29.61 5.28 20.07
C ASN A 562 -30.81 6.16 20.44
N ASN A 563 -31.13 6.34 21.73
CA ASN A 563 -32.19 7.24 22.19
C ASN A 563 -31.70 8.68 22.41
N LYS A 564 -30.38 8.89 22.50
CA LYS A 564 -29.74 10.21 22.71
C LYS A 564 -28.53 10.37 21.78
N PRO A 565 -28.72 10.34 20.45
CA PRO A 565 -27.62 10.33 19.48
C PRO A 565 -26.72 11.57 19.53
N ASN A 566 -27.19 12.67 20.14
CA ASN A 566 -26.43 13.91 20.29
C ASN A 566 -25.47 13.92 21.50
N ASN A 567 -25.54 12.93 22.39
CA ASN A 567 -24.69 12.87 23.58
C ASN A 567 -23.26 12.37 23.30
N GLY A 568 -23.03 11.88 22.08
CA GLY A 568 -21.81 11.15 21.74
C GLY A 568 -21.78 9.74 22.36
N GLY A 569 -20.86 8.94 21.86
CA GLY A 569 -20.51 7.63 22.38
C GLY A 569 -19.80 7.65 23.72
N SER A 570 -19.90 6.52 24.41
CA SER A 570 -19.38 6.25 25.74
C SER A 570 -18.64 4.92 25.79
N VAL A 571 -17.79 4.75 26.81
CA VAL A 571 -17.14 3.47 27.13
C VAL A 571 -17.63 3.01 28.50
N TRP A 572 -17.99 1.74 28.61
CA TRP A 572 -18.49 1.09 29.81
C TRP A 572 -17.58 -0.06 30.23
N LEU A 573 -17.26 -0.14 31.52
CA LEU A 573 -16.59 -1.26 32.16
C LEU A 573 -17.65 -2.20 32.76
N ILE A 574 -17.55 -3.49 32.45
CA ILE A 574 -18.31 -4.57 33.08
C ILE A 574 -17.36 -5.39 33.93
N GLN A 575 -17.56 -5.33 35.25
CA GLN A 575 -16.73 -6.00 36.24
C GLN A 575 -17.63 -6.51 37.36
N ASP A 576 -17.46 -7.78 37.76
CA ASP A 576 -18.25 -8.43 38.81
C ASP A 576 -19.78 -8.30 38.64
N GLY A 577 -20.26 -8.37 37.39
CA GLY A 577 -21.67 -8.25 37.04
C GLY A 577 -22.24 -6.83 37.14
N LYS A 578 -21.42 -5.82 37.38
CA LYS A 578 -21.81 -4.40 37.41
C LYS A 578 -21.31 -3.69 36.17
N LYS A 579 -22.10 -2.72 35.68
CA LYS A 579 -21.69 -1.80 34.61
C LYS A 579 -21.38 -0.42 35.17
N THR A 580 -20.26 0.16 34.73
CA THR A 580 -19.82 1.51 35.10
C THR A 580 -19.43 2.28 33.84
N GLN A 581 -19.98 3.48 33.64
CA GLN A 581 -19.53 4.35 32.56
C GLN A 581 -18.17 4.94 32.93
N ILE A 582 -17.15 4.67 32.12
CA ILE A 582 -15.75 5.05 32.38
C ILE A 582 -15.24 6.11 31.38
N ASP A 583 -15.99 6.40 30.32
CA ASP A 583 -15.75 7.55 29.45
C ASP A 583 -17.05 7.96 28.70
N ALA A 584 -17.09 9.21 28.22
CA ALA A 584 -18.18 9.78 27.43
C ALA A 584 -17.68 10.85 26.44
N GLY A 585 -18.56 11.31 25.54
CA GLY A 585 -18.30 12.42 24.63
C GLY A 585 -17.39 12.09 23.43
N ILE A 586 -17.20 10.81 23.13
CA ILE A 586 -16.61 10.36 21.85
C ILE A 586 -17.65 10.63 20.76
N LYS A 587 -17.33 11.20 19.61
CA LYS A 587 -18.37 11.59 18.62
C LYS A 587 -19.21 10.40 18.14
N PHE A 588 -18.59 9.24 17.97
CA PHE A 588 -19.24 7.95 17.71
C PHE A 588 -18.27 6.82 18.08
N ALA A 589 -18.46 6.20 19.24
CA ALA A 589 -17.54 5.19 19.77
C ALA A 589 -17.77 3.84 19.09
N THR A 590 -16.74 3.27 18.47
CA THR A 590 -16.85 2.01 17.71
C THR A 590 -15.93 0.93 18.27
N GLY A 591 -15.03 0.37 17.47
CA GLY A 591 -14.13 -0.71 17.82
C GLY A 591 -13.11 -0.36 18.89
N MET A 592 -12.66 -1.40 19.61
CA MET A 592 -11.67 -1.30 20.68
C MET A 592 -10.62 -2.40 20.51
N ALA A 593 -9.38 -2.11 20.90
CA ALA A 593 -8.34 -3.13 21.02
C ALA A 593 -7.28 -2.72 22.05
N PHE A 594 -6.73 -3.72 22.75
CA PHE A 594 -5.57 -3.53 23.62
C PHE A 594 -4.29 -3.76 22.85
N ARG A 595 -3.26 -2.96 23.16
CA ARG A 595 -1.90 -3.24 22.71
C ARG A 595 -1.39 -4.54 23.39
N PRO A 596 -0.46 -5.30 22.80
CA PRO A 596 -0.01 -6.59 23.39
C PRO A 596 0.57 -6.52 24.81
N ASP A 597 1.00 -5.34 25.27
CA ASP A 597 1.48 -5.10 26.63
C ASP A 597 0.38 -4.65 27.62
N GLN A 598 -0.88 -4.67 27.17
CA GLN A 598 -2.13 -4.61 27.94
C GLN A 598 -2.41 -3.32 28.75
N TRP A 599 -1.50 -2.36 28.82
CA TRP A 599 -1.78 -1.09 29.52
C TRP A 599 -2.46 -0.05 28.64
N LEU A 600 -2.31 -0.15 27.31
CA LEU A 600 -2.87 0.81 26.35
C LEU A 600 -4.13 0.24 25.70
N LEU A 601 -5.23 0.98 25.81
CA LEU A 601 -6.48 0.73 25.09
C LEU A 601 -6.65 1.75 23.97
N SER A 602 -6.96 1.25 22.77
CA SER A 602 -7.40 2.08 21.65
C SER A 602 -8.91 2.02 21.48
N VAL A 603 -9.54 3.17 21.22
CA VAL A 603 -10.99 3.28 20.92
C VAL A 603 -11.19 4.09 19.65
N ALA A 604 -11.81 3.51 18.62
CA ALA A 604 -12.09 4.21 17.37
C ALA A 604 -13.25 5.21 17.53
N GLU A 605 -13.13 6.35 16.85
CA GLU A 605 -14.20 7.35 16.70
C GLU A 605 -14.70 7.38 15.25
N GLY A 606 -15.80 6.67 14.97
CA GLY A 606 -16.26 6.41 13.62
C GLY A 606 -16.67 7.66 12.81
N HIS A 607 -17.03 8.76 13.47
CA HIS A 607 -17.42 10.02 12.81
C HIS A 607 -16.30 11.08 12.82
N SER A 608 -15.04 10.65 12.89
CA SER A 608 -13.88 11.55 12.75
C SER A 608 -12.68 10.86 12.10
N LYS A 609 -11.51 11.49 12.25
CA LYS A 609 -10.21 11.02 11.78
C LYS A 609 -9.31 10.55 12.93
N TRP A 610 -9.91 10.17 14.06
CA TRP A 610 -9.18 9.81 15.27
C TRP A 610 -9.53 8.41 15.76
N ALA A 611 -8.52 7.71 16.26
CA ALA A 611 -8.72 6.74 17.33
C ALA A 611 -8.04 7.28 18.61
N TYR A 612 -8.73 7.14 19.73
CA TYR A 612 -8.25 7.58 21.03
C TYR A 612 -7.32 6.54 21.62
N SER A 613 -6.33 7.02 22.37
CA SER A 613 -5.50 6.22 23.28
C SER A 613 -5.95 6.47 24.72
N TYR A 614 -5.93 5.42 25.54
CA TYR A 614 -6.14 5.45 26.97
C TYR A 614 -5.11 4.58 27.66
N GLN A 615 -4.70 5.00 28.85
CA GLN A 615 -4.06 4.10 29.81
C GLN A 615 -5.13 3.42 30.66
N ILE A 616 -5.03 2.11 30.79
CA ILE A 616 -5.86 1.30 31.69
C ILE A 616 -5.22 1.32 33.08
N ALA A 617 -5.97 1.76 34.08
CA ALA A 617 -5.55 1.72 35.48
C ALA A 617 -5.78 0.32 36.08
N ASP A 618 -5.18 0.04 37.25
CA ASP A 618 -5.27 -1.27 37.92
C ASP A 618 -6.72 -1.69 38.26
N ASP A 619 -7.61 -0.73 38.49
CA ASP A 619 -9.05 -0.97 38.74
C ASP A 619 -9.87 -1.17 37.46
N GLY A 620 -9.24 -1.05 36.29
CA GLY A 620 -9.86 -1.14 34.97
C GLY A 620 -10.44 0.18 34.44
N SER A 621 -10.38 1.27 35.21
CA SER A 621 -10.76 2.60 34.73
C SER A 621 -9.79 3.11 33.65
N LEU A 622 -10.25 4.10 32.87
CA LEU A 622 -9.46 4.68 31.79
C LEU A 622 -8.98 6.07 32.18
N VAL A 623 -7.67 6.29 32.05
CA VAL A 623 -7.01 7.57 32.34
C VAL A 623 -6.18 8.02 31.13
N ASN A 624 -5.75 9.28 31.12
CA ASN A 624 -4.87 9.84 30.09
C ASN A 624 -5.42 9.71 28.66
N LYS A 625 -6.73 9.97 28.49
CA LYS A 625 -7.40 9.99 27.17
C LYS A 625 -6.76 11.00 26.23
N GLU A 626 -6.40 10.57 25.04
CA GLU A 626 -5.84 11.44 23.99
C GLU A 626 -6.35 11.08 22.60
N ARG A 627 -6.60 12.09 21.75
CA ARG A 627 -6.79 11.89 20.31
C ARG A 627 -5.43 11.63 19.69
N PHE A 628 -5.04 10.36 19.64
CA PHE A 628 -3.65 9.99 19.41
C PHE A 628 -3.40 9.49 17.99
N PHE A 629 -4.18 8.51 17.53
CA PHE A 629 -3.98 7.93 16.20
C PHE A 629 -4.70 8.75 15.14
N HIS A 630 -3.94 9.37 14.24
CA HIS A 630 -4.48 10.20 13.15
C HIS A 630 -4.69 9.36 11.89
N LEU A 631 -5.95 9.25 11.48
CA LEU A 631 -6.39 8.49 10.31
C LEU A 631 -6.46 9.39 9.07
N HIS A 632 -6.12 8.83 7.92
CA HIS A 632 -6.35 9.44 6.63
C HIS A 632 -7.84 9.43 6.28
N VAL A 633 -8.30 10.53 5.69
CA VAL A 633 -9.67 10.73 5.20
C VAL A 633 -9.60 11.09 3.72
N GLN A 634 -10.44 10.48 2.90
CA GLN A 634 -10.49 10.79 1.47
C GLN A 634 -11.08 12.20 1.24
N ASP A 635 -10.75 12.84 0.13
CA ASP A 635 -11.21 14.20 -0.21
C ASP A 635 -12.75 14.35 -0.12
N TRP A 636 -13.49 13.30 -0.47
CA TRP A 636 -14.96 13.33 -0.52
C TRP A 636 -15.65 12.90 0.79
N ASP A 637 -14.87 12.44 1.77
CA ASP A 637 -15.38 11.92 3.03
C ASP A 637 -15.25 12.95 4.17
N ASP A 638 -16.28 13.02 5.03
CA ASP A 638 -16.22 13.85 6.23
C ASP A 638 -15.43 13.20 7.39
N ASP A 639 -15.18 11.89 7.32
CA ASP A 639 -14.55 11.08 8.35
C ASP A 639 -13.90 9.80 7.80
N ALA A 640 -13.05 9.16 8.60
CA ALA A 640 -12.42 7.90 8.23
C ALA A 640 -13.39 6.70 8.31
N GLY A 641 -14.51 6.83 9.02
CA GLY A 641 -15.47 5.74 9.21
C GLY A 641 -14.91 4.54 9.97
N ALA A 642 -14.03 4.77 10.95
CA ALA A 642 -13.34 3.74 11.72
C ALA A 642 -14.34 2.85 12.48
N GLU A 643 -14.33 1.55 12.22
CA GLU A 643 -15.35 0.62 12.74
C GLU A 643 -14.79 -0.42 13.71
N SER A 644 -13.69 -1.09 13.36
CA SER A 644 -13.06 -2.13 14.18
C SER A 644 -11.56 -1.90 14.27
N ILE A 645 -10.96 -2.31 15.40
CA ILE A 645 -9.52 -2.25 15.63
C ILE A 645 -9.03 -3.64 16.02
N CYS A 646 -7.85 -4.04 15.56
CA CYS A 646 -7.07 -5.11 16.20
C CYS A 646 -5.59 -4.73 16.30
N TYR A 647 -4.86 -5.39 17.19
CA TYR A 647 -3.40 -5.32 17.25
C TYR A 647 -2.79 -6.64 16.79
N SER A 648 -1.64 -6.57 16.11
CA SER A 648 -0.78 -7.74 15.94
C SER A 648 0.07 -7.98 17.19
N GLN A 649 0.62 -9.18 17.33
CA GLN A 649 1.54 -9.54 18.40
C GLN A 649 2.80 -8.67 18.39
N GLU A 650 3.23 -8.20 17.22
CA GLU A 650 4.35 -7.28 17.04
C GLU A 650 4.06 -5.85 17.50
N GLY A 651 2.80 -5.54 17.84
CA GLY A 651 2.40 -4.22 18.33
C GLY A 651 1.80 -3.29 17.28
N ARG A 652 1.62 -3.72 16.03
CA ARG A 652 0.99 -2.87 15.00
C ARG A 652 -0.52 -2.82 15.17
N GLN A 653 -1.06 -1.61 15.09
CA GLN A 653 -2.50 -1.38 15.13
C GLN A 653 -3.10 -1.42 13.72
N PHE A 654 -4.17 -2.18 13.53
CA PHE A 654 -4.93 -2.27 12.28
C PHE A 654 -6.34 -1.74 12.52
N ILE A 655 -6.77 -0.75 11.72
CA ILE A 655 -8.06 -0.10 11.83
C ILE A 655 -8.84 -0.25 10.53
N ALA A 656 -10.04 -0.81 10.60
CA ALA A 656 -10.97 -0.87 9.48
C ALA A 656 -11.62 0.49 9.24
N THR A 657 -11.47 1.02 8.02
CA THR A 657 -11.94 2.36 7.62
C THR A 657 -12.57 2.35 6.22
N LYS A 658 -13.11 3.50 5.78
CA LYS A 658 -13.60 3.70 4.41
C LYS A 658 -12.49 3.55 3.34
N SER A 659 -11.26 3.95 3.66
CA SER A 659 -10.10 3.87 2.76
C SER A 659 -9.46 2.48 2.68
N GLY A 660 -9.96 1.52 3.46
CA GLY A 660 -9.36 0.20 3.65
C GLY A 660 -8.89 -0.01 5.09
N ILE A 661 -7.81 -0.78 5.26
CA ILE A 661 -7.21 -1.02 6.57
C ILE A 661 -6.07 -0.02 6.76
N GLN A 662 -6.21 0.87 7.74
CA GLN A 662 -5.16 1.84 8.11
C GLN A 662 -4.33 1.27 9.24
N ILE A 663 -3.01 1.36 9.09
CA ILE A 663 -2.03 0.78 10.00
C ILE A 663 -1.15 1.89 10.54
N SER A 664 -1.21 2.07 11.85
CA SER A 664 -0.54 3.17 12.57
C SER A 664 0.79 2.73 13.14
N ALA A 665 1.73 3.67 13.22
CA ALA A 665 2.90 3.53 14.08
C ALA A 665 2.52 3.63 15.57
N ASP A 666 3.38 3.13 16.44
CA ASP A 666 3.21 3.18 17.89
C ASP A 666 3.08 4.62 18.43
N ASP A 667 3.64 5.59 17.74
CA ASP A 667 3.62 7.01 18.11
C ASP A 667 2.49 7.81 17.42
N GLY A 668 1.54 7.14 16.77
CA GLY A 668 0.25 7.72 16.38
C GLY A 668 -0.06 7.80 14.87
N PRO A 669 0.85 8.18 13.97
CA PRO A 669 0.48 8.45 12.59
C PRO A 669 0.19 7.17 11.79
N THR A 670 -0.83 7.22 10.92
CA THR A 670 -1.05 6.19 9.89
C THR A 670 0.13 6.17 8.91
N GLN A 671 0.78 5.02 8.78
CA GLN A 671 1.92 4.80 7.90
C GLN A 671 1.58 3.95 6.68
N VAL A 672 0.64 3.02 6.80
CA VAL A 672 0.27 2.09 5.71
C VAL A 672 -1.24 2.01 5.57
N ILE A 673 -1.72 1.97 4.33
CA ILE A 673 -3.14 1.83 4.00
C ILE A 673 -3.29 0.71 2.98
N LEU A 674 -3.97 -0.37 3.38
CA LEU A 674 -4.23 -1.51 2.53
C LEU A 674 -5.66 -1.43 1.98
N THR A 675 -5.78 -1.34 0.66
CA THR A 675 -7.08 -1.42 -0.02
C THR A 675 -7.46 -2.87 -0.27
N VAL A 676 -8.76 -3.14 -0.28
CA VAL A 676 -9.33 -4.45 -0.64
C VAL A 676 -9.83 -4.45 -2.10
N PRO A 677 -9.90 -5.62 -2.75
CA PRO A 677 -10.44 -5.72 -4.11
C PRO A 677 -11.84 -5.12 -4.22
N GLY A 678 -12.07 -4.34 -5.29
CA GLY A 678 -13.34 -3.65 -5.54
C GLY A 678 -13.59 -2.41 -4.66
N GLN A 679 -12.59 -1.96 -3.89
CA GLN A 679 -12.67 -0.75 -3.04
C GLN A 679 -13.85 -0.75 -2.06
N GLY A 680 -14.28 -1.94 -1.60
CA GLY A 680 -15.34 -2.06 -0.62
C GLY A 680 -14.93 -1.47 0.73
N ARG A 681 -15.84 -0.74 1.39
CA ARG A 681 -15.63 -0.25 2.77
C ARG A 681 -15.30 -1.44 3.69
N VAL A 682 -14.18 -1.36 4.39
CA VAL A 682 -13.81 -2.35 5.40
C VAL A 682 -14.51 -1.98 6.71
N THR A 683 -15.32 -2.90 7.23
CA THR A 683 -16.12 -2.76 8.46
C THR A 683 -15.67 -3.69 9.58
N GLY A 684 -14.67 -4.52 9.32
CA GLY A 684 -14.09 -5.47 10.27
C GLY A 684 -12.66 -5.81 9.85
N VAL A 685 -11.75 -5.92 10.81
CA VAL A 685 -10.38 -6.41 10.60
C VAL A 685 -10.00 -7.35 11.73
N ALA A 686 -9.34 -8.46 11.40
CA ALA A 686 -8.79 -9.42 12.35
C ALA A 686 -7.54 -10.08 11.75
N ILE A 687 -6.64 -10.56 12.61
CA ILE A 687 -5.52 -11.43 12.23
C ILE A 687 -5.78 -12.79 12.87
N GLY A 688 -5.58 -13.88 12.14
CA GLY A 688 -5.81 -15.25 12.60
C GLY A 688 -5.27 -16.28 11.62
N GLY A 689 -6.02 -17.36 11.40
CA GLY A 689 -5.59 -18.48 10.57
C GLY A 689 -4.72 -19.48 11.33
N LYS A 690 -4.46 -20.63 10.71
CA LYS A 690 -3.71 -21.75 11.32
C LYS A 690 -2.32 -21.34 11.83
N ASP A 691 -1.64 -20.49 11.09
CA ASP A 691 -0.29 -20.01 11.41
C ASP A 691 -0.32 -18.63 12.10
N GLN A 692 -1.51 -18.12 12.44
CA GLN A 692 -1.74 -16.80 13.02
C GLN A 692 -1.28 -15.62 12.17
N ASP A 693 -0.95 -15.82 10.89
CA ASP A 693 -0.33 -14.85 9.97
C ASP A 693 -1.30 -14.34 8.88
N THR A 694 -2.59 -14.61 9.04
CA THR A 694 -3.62 -14.30 8.03
C THR A 694 -4.43 -13.09 8.43
N LEU A 695 -4.34 -12.03 7.64
CA LEU A 695 -5.17 -10.82 7.75
C LEU A 695 -6.53 -11.06 7.09
N TYR A 696 -7.60 -10.79 7.83
CA TYR A 696 -8.98 -10.83 7.33
C TYR A 696 -9.57 -9.43 7.24
N ALA A 697 -10.17 -9.11 6.10
CA ALA A 697 -10.91 -7.87 5.87
C ALA A 697 -12.39 -8.18 5.62
N PHE A 698 -13.26 -7.60 6.43
CA PHE A 698 -14.70 -7.77 6.33
C PHE A 698 -15.32 -6.56 5.63
N CYS A 699 -15.99 -6.79 4.50
CA CYS A 699 -16.45 -5.75 3.59
C CYS A 699 -17.97 -5.86 3.38
N GLN A 700 -18.73 -5.67 4.45
CA GLN A 700 -20.20 -5.81 4.51
C GLN A 700 -20.74 -7.19 4.09
N ASN A 701 -20.75 -7.52 2.80
CA ASN A 701 -21.29 -8.77 2.27
C ASN A 701 -20.22 -9.77 1.84
N LYS A 702 -18.92 -9.39 1.92
CA LYS A 702 -17.77 -10.22 1.54
C LYS A 702 -16.70 -10.24 2.62
N ILE A 703 -15.89 -11.28 2.61
CA ILE A 703 -14.72 -11.43 3.47
C ILE A 703 -13.52 -11.79 2.59
N TRP A 704 -12.44 -11.04 2.74
CA TRP A 704 -11.17 -11.28 2.08
C TRP A 704 -10.11 -11.71 3.09
N LYS A 705 -9.15 -12.52 2.65
CA LYS A 705 -7.96 -12.86 3.43
C LYS A 705 -6.68 -12.61 2.65
N ARG A 706 -5.57 -12.43 3.36
CA ARG A 706 -4.23 -12.31 2.81
C ARG A 706 -3.20 -12.73 3.86
N LYS A 707 -2.14 -13.45 3.47
CA LYS A 707 -1.01 -13.71 4.37
C LYS A 707 -0.16 -12.45 4.56
N ILE A 708 0.27 -12.20 5.78
CA ILE A 708 1.08 -11.04 6.17
C ILE A 708 2.21 -11.46 7.11
N GLN A 709 3.18 -10.59 7.32
CA GLN A 709 4.32 -10.82 8.23
C GLN A 709 3.98 -10.58 9.71
N GLN A 710 2.72 -10.26 10.03
CA GLN A 710 2.29 -9.89 11.38
C GLN A 710 1.39 -11.00 11.93
N HIS A 711 1.51 -11.26 13.23
CA HIS A 711 0.84 -12.38 13.87
C HIS A 711 -0.34 -11.95 14.74
N ALA A 712 -1.34 -12.81 14.84
CA ALA A 712 -2.50 -12.57 15.67
C ALA A 712 -2.13 -12.54 17.15
N LEU A 713 -2.79 -11.63 17.87
CA LEU A 713 -2.81 -11.66 19.33
C LEU A 713 -3.62 -12.85 19.88
N GLY A 714 -4.59 -13.36 19.11
CA GLY A 714 -5.60 -14.32 19.56
C GLY A 714 -6.61 -13.74 20.56
N ALA A 715 -7.31 -14.62 21.30
CA ALA A 715 -8.22 -14.23 22.39
C ALA A 715 -7.48 -13.85 23.69
N TRP A 716 -6.22 -14.25 23.77
CA TRP A 716 -5.34 -14.02 24.89
C TRP A 716 -3.92 -13.97 24.37
N SER A 717 -3.22 -12.92 24.76
CA SER A 717 -1.77 -12.89 24.69
C SER A 717 -1.23 -12.76 26.10
N PRO A 718 -0.22 -13.54 26.50
CA PRO A 718 0.56 -13.21 27.68
C PRO A 718 1.13 -11.80 27.50
N TRP A 719 1.41 -11.10 28.60
CA TRP A 719 2.09 -9.80 28.51
C TRP A 719 3.29 -9.92 27.57
N THR A 720 3.24 -9.19 26.46
CA THR A 720 4.27 -9.25 25.43
C THR A 720 4.90 -7.89 25.33
N LYS A 721 6.22 -7.83 25.54
CA LYS A 721 6.97 -6.58 25.39
C LYS A 721 6.87 -6.12 23.94
N VAL A 722 6.30 -4.93 23.74
CA VAL A 722 6.33 -4.26 22.43
C VAL A 722 7.67 -3.54 22.28
N VAL A 723 8.33 -3.76 21.14
CA VAL A 723 9.51 -2.98 20.74
C VAL A 723 9.00 -1.83 19.88
N PRO A 724 9.18 -0.56 20.29
CA PRO A 724 8.63 0.57 19.56
C PRO A 724 9.09 0.58 18.10
N THR A 725 8.16 0.72 17.17
CA THR A 725 8.50 1.03 15.78
C THR A 725 8.98 2.49 15.72
N LYS A 726 10.30 2.73 15.71
CA LYS A 726 10.87 4.08 15.48
C LYS A 726 10.36 4.60 14.13
N LEU A 727 10.02 5.90 14.03
CA LEU A 727 9.68 6.58 12.77
C LEU A 727 10.79 6.45 11.73
#